data_AF-A0A260ZU43-F1
#
_entry.id   AF-A0A260ZU43-F1
#
_cell.length_a   1.000
_cell.length_b   1.000
_cell.length_c   1.000
_cell.angle_alpha   90.00
_cell.angle_beta   90.00
_cell.angle_gamma   90.00
#
_symmetry.space_group_name_H-M   'P 1'
#
loop_
_entity.id
_entity.type
_entity.pdbx_description
1 polymer ?
#
loop_
_entity_poly.entity_id
_entity_poly.type
_entity_poly.pdbx_seq_one_letter_code
_entity_poly.pdbx_strand_id
1 'polypeptide(L)'
;MTSSSSIPSPPKTYPIIRLDGEKYTLFNDKSIGKGAYSEVYEGRTESGRLVAVKTACKKIEIQAIRGEIEILRQLKGAQNIVQYIGSTQTIMAPGSVTQETISFAMEFARSSLEAEMRRPENHKGLAANVFVDLVVDCAMALSALHEHNIAHRDIKHMNILLFPGTPTRGRRSNHLFKLCDMGCSKALLENTSHEMRTLVGTPNLLHPFLAKEMVDPRMDRNQHDWKTKSAYTPEQCDLWSLGCTLYFCATGKFPFEHERNNKKLYHDAVVALTQNERAIAMTPVIKGRDAGRREILYEFEPVTELPSKFTRYPKWLVCTVTCLLRNFFHKPSIDYYSKVANAMRSSKQKTFVSVDQMCIVEHTDMSKVLELGDSLPSISSCLGYPDGTDLLLLSNTSSKFVDSKQRSVDSLPDDVYLVVPKRNEVDLRKILARNIEYHEFDDMTDRKLAEVRAKKCYDGLSMLKETDEYRDLFDRVSTILSTQFTLLVEELSQFERVQTTSRFAVYVDMASVPIMLFDGANQDTKTISEHCIQQARQAREELERHAKVAMNIESMAKQLAKDSRNLQLDDIDLPGMREEIESYFFYDKRTILSTRVYSQQLVEQCYKRRNHIMEQIFKSPDKIQKCKLKQAMDLAASLSQLRFDYQRLQNTISECVDLLEKPFQEMKEVVNRCLQEQGYSRDSMQKSMHFLAPEFRENQARMKKTTRSCKKLINELNQEIEQLGFIRMGDTLVKTEQRMGKDEEKEEEKTLKKSEETQEQIPTLKLSPEACTSELDTTVSFESSSTSFESTPPSSSSLPKDGSNYFQGDCGKIAVIGGSLEYTGAPYYAASSISRLGADLIHVFCTPDAAPVIKGYSPDLIVHPGMSAASILPKLPRMDAIIIGPGLGRNPSLWPLLQELFQYVKKEEVPFVIDGDGLWFVSEHIEHFPRQMVTTVLTPNIVEFSRLCKSALGEEDVLKIKNNSQIQHLAAELSRKMDVTIYMKGEVDLVVTPNGEVSKCSTDSSLRRCGGQGDVTAGSLGLFLFWAKKNPGNDWTSAHHEAGISSSWLVRTAGRRAFEKHGRSMNTPMLLDEIPKLVRDVETREMKDIVHTDSSKH
;
A
#
# COMPACT_ATOMS: atom_id res chain seq x y z
N MET A 1 34.17 18.30 46.30
CA MET A 1 33.69 17.20 47.17
C MET A 1 33.10 16.10 46.29
N THR A 2 32.83 14.93 46.86
CA THR A 2 32.64 13.64 46.17
C THR A 2 31.53 13.58 45.12
N SER A 3 31.79 12.73 44.11
CA SER A 3 30.95 12.39 42.97
C SER A 3 29.72 11.52 43.27
N SER A 4 28.68 11.65 42.45
CA SER A 4 27.81 10.53 42.07
C SER A 4 27.30 10.72 40.64
N SER A 5 27.47 9.70 39.79
CA SER A 5 27.14 9.71 38.35
C SER A 5 25.83 8.98 38.04
N SER A 6 25.15 9.40 36.96
CA SER A 6 24.16 8.58 36.23
C SER A 6 23.99 9.16 34.80
N ILE A 7 24.62 8.57 33.79
CA ILE A 7 24.11 7.54 32.85
C ILE A 7 23.46 8.16 31.58
N PRO A 8 23.93 7.82 30.36
CA PRO A 8 23.33 8.26 29.11
C PRO A 8 22.01 7.52 28.81
N SER A 9 21.11 8.15 28.04
CA SER A 9 19.83 7.56 27.65
C SER A 9 20.00 6.31 26.75
N PRO A 10 19.20 5.25 26.96
CA PRO A 10 19.40 3.95 26.32
C PRO A 10 18.95 3.90 24.86
N PRO A 11 19.35 2.85 24.09
CA PRO A 11 18.75 2.56 22.77
C PRO A 11 17.22 2.44 22.85
N LYS A 12 16.51 2.62 21.73
CA LYS A 12 15.05 2.43 21.62
C LYS A 12 14.65 1.00 21.99
N THR A 13 14.47 0.73 23.27
CA THR A 13 13.85 -0.48 23.79
C THR A 13 12.36 -0.38 23.55
N TYR A 14 11.86 -1.08 22.54
CA TYR A 14 10.44 -1.44 22.47
C TYR A 14 10.07 -2.14 23.78
N PRO A 15 9.07 -1.66 24.54
CA PRO A 15 8.78 -2.27 25.83
C PRO A 15 8.25 -3.68 25.59
N ILE A 16 8.92 -4.62 26.25
CA ILE A 16 8.50 -6.01 26.28
C ILE A 16 7.50 -6.16 27.41
N ILE A 17 6.24 -6.38 27.06
CA ILE A 17 5.20 -6.75 28.03
C ILE A 17 5.09 -8.28 28.07
N ARG A 18 4.71 -8.83 29.22
CA ARG A 18 4.38 -10.25 29.34
C ARG A 18 2.88 -10.40 29.53
N LEU A 19 2.20 -11.02 28.56
CA LEU A 19 0.76 -11.27 28.60
C LEU A 19 0.54 -12.78 28.79
N ASP A 20 -0.16 -13.16 29.85
CA ASP A 20 -0.39 -14.56 30.29
C ASP A 20 0.90 -15.45 30.26
N GLY A 21 2.07 -14.83 30.45
CA GLY A 21 3.41 -15.46 30.50
C GLY A 21 4.30 -15.23 29.26
N GLU A 22 3.71 -15.15 28.08
CA GLU A 22 4.40 -14.94 26.80
C GLU A 22 4.90 -13.50 26.64
N LYS A 23 6.02 -13.29 25.92
CA LYS A 23 6.55 -11.94 25.66
C LYS A 23 5.96 -11.33 24.38
N TYR A 24 5.66 -10.04 24.45
CA TYR A 24 5.17 -9.24 23.33
C TYR A 24 5.98 -7.95 23.22
N THR A 25 6.44 -7.66 22.01
CA THR A 25 7.19 -6.44 21.69
C THR A 25 6.22 -5.39 21.16
N LEU A 26 6.04 -4.27 21.87
CA LEU A 26 5.17 -3.17 21.45
C LEU A 26 5.90 -2.13 20.60
N PHE A 27 5.26 -1.68 19.52
CA PHE A 27 5.69 -0.52 18.74
C PHE A 27 5.02 0.74 19.28
N ASN A 28 5.60 1.34 20.33
CA ASN A 28 5.05 2.53 21.00
C ASN A 28 4.84 3.74 20.07
N ASP A 29 5.58 3.83 18.96
CA ASP A 29 5.42 4.84 17.92
C ASP A 29 4.24 4.56 16.95
N LYS A 30 3.55 3.42 17.11
CA LYS A 30 2.37 3.02 16.34
C LYS A 30 1.14 2.83 17.24
N SER A 31 0.59 3.93 17.75
CA SER A 31 -0.79 3.95 18.25
C SER A 31 -1.75 3.76 17.07
N ILE A 32 -2.37 2.58 16.96
CA ILE A 32 -3.35 2.23 15.92
C ILE A 32 -4.70 2.91 16.21
N GLY A 33 -5.03 3.13 17.48
CA GLY A 33 -6.29 3.75 17.87
C GLY A 33 -6.29 4.26 19.31
N LYS A 34 -6.97 5.37 19.54
CA LYS A 34 -7.14 5.99 20.86
C LYS A 34 -8.63 6.05 21.19
N GLY A 35 -9.04 5.24 22.16
CA GLY A 35 -10.39 5.30 22.73
C GLY A 35 -10.52 6.41 23.77
N ALA A 36 -11.72 6.62 24.30
CA ALA A 36 -11.96 7.60 25.35
C ALA A 36 -11.18 7.30 26.66
N TYR A 37 -10.79 6.03 26.87
CA TYR A 37 -10.28 5.51 28.14
C TYR A 37 -9.01 4.63 27.99
N SER A 38 -8.46 4.49 26.78
CA SER A 38 -7.38 3.52 26.50
C SER A 38 -6.67 3.81 25.17
N GLU A 39 -5.40 3.42 25.04
CA GLU A 39 -4.66 3.44 23.78
C GLU A 39 -4.38 2.01 23.27
N VAL A 40 -4.41 1.84 21.94
CA VAL A 40 -4.17 0.56 21.24
C VAL A 40 -2.91 0.68 20.40
N TYR A 41 -1.92 -0.17 20.65
CA TYR A 41 -0.63 -0.19 19.95
C TYR A 41 -0.48 -1.42 19.06
N GLU A 42 0.31 -1.31 18.00
CA GLU A 42 0.81 -2.46 17.24
C GLU A 42 1.83 -3.23 18.09
N GLY A 43 1.79 -4.56 18.06
CA GLY A 43 2.79 -5.41 18.69
C GLY A 43 3.05 -6.70 17.94
N ARG A 44 4.07 -7.45 18.37
CA ARG A 44 4.36 -8.82 17.89
C ARG A 44 4.58 -9.80 19.04
N THR A 45 4.12 -11.03 18.84
CA THR A 45 4.47 -12.21 19.66
C THR A 45 5.95 -12.58 19.47
N GLU A 46 6.50 -13.45 20.33
CA GLU A 46 7.81 -14.08 20.12
C GLU A 46 7.91 -14.81 18.76
N SER A 47 6.82 -15.39 18.26
CA SER A 47 6.72 -16.02 16.94
C SER A 47 6.61 -15.03 15.75
N GLY A 48 6.65 -13.72 16.00
CA GLY A 48 6.60 -12.68 14.97
C GLY A 48 5.21 -12.34 14.43
N ARG A 49 4.15 -13.01 14.91
CA ARG A 49 2.74 -12.72 14.55
C ARG A 49 2.33 -11.34 15.07
N LEU A 50 1.71 -10.53 14.21
CA LEU A 50 1.14 -9.23 14.57
C LEU A 50 -0.07 -9.37 15.50
N VAL A 51 -0.13 -8.48 16.49
CA VAL A 51 -1.23 -8.31 17.45
C VAL A 51 -1.54 -6.84 17.65
N ALA A 52 -2.76 -6.53 18.10
CA ALA A 52 -3.12 -5.22 18.63
C ALA A 52 -3.19 -5.31 20.16
N VAL A 53 -2.59 -4.35 20.87
CA VAL A 53 -2.54 -4.36 22.34
C VAL A 53 -3.19 -3.10 22.92
N LYS A 54 -4.29 -3.27 23.66
CA LYS A 54 -5.03 -2.19 24.33
C LYS A 54 -4.51 -2.04 25.76
N THR A 55 -4.21 -0.82 26.19
CA THR A 55 -3.62 -0.50 27.51
C THR A 55 -4.36 0.67 28.17
N ALA A 56 -4.54 0.60 29.49
CA ALA A 56 -5.01 1.73 30.31
C ALA A 56 -4.33 1.79 31.68
N CYS A 57 -4.29 3.01 32.26
CA CYS A 57 -3.46 3.32 33.43
C CYS A 57 -4.18 4.16 34.51
N LYS A 58 -5.47 4.50 34.37
CA LYS A 58 -6.27 5.11 35.45
C LYS A 58 -7.25 4.10 36.04
N LYS A 59 -7.49 4.16 37.35
CA LYS A 59 -8.32 3.21 38.11
C LYS A 59 -9.71 2.91 37.51
N ILE A 60 -10.40 3.94 37.01
CA ILE A 60 -11.73 3.79 36.37
C ILE A 60 -11.62 3.03 35.03
N GLU A 61 -10.60 3.36 34.23
CA GLU A 61 -10.31 2.74 32.93
C GLU A 61 -9.93 1.26 33.09
N ILE A 62 -9.17 0.94 34.14
CA ILE A 62 -8.77 -0.43 34.49
C ILE A 62 -9.98 -1.30 34.80
N GLN A 63 -10.98 -0.76 35.52
CA GLN A 63 -12.22 -1.50 35.80
C GLN A 63 -13.02 -1.75 34.51
N ALA A 64 -13.07 -0.79 33.58
CA ALA A 64 -13.69 -0.97 32.27
C ALA A 64 -12.96 -2.04 31.42
N ILE A 65 -11.63 -1.97 31.33
CA ILE A 65 -10.84 -2.96 30.59
C ILE A 65 -10.95 -4.37 31.21
N ARG A 66 -11.00 -4.51 32.54
CA ARG A 66 -11.24 -5.82 33.18
C ARG A 66 -12.55 -6.45 32.69
N GLY A 67 -13.62 -5.67 32.56
CA GLY A 67 -14.91 -6.14 32.03
C GLY A 67 -14.84 -6.54 30.55
N GLU A 68 -14.15 -5.76 29.73
CA GLU A 68 -13.91 -6.07 28.31
C GLU A 68 -13.07 -7.34 28.11
N ILE A 69 -12.01 -7.54 28.89
CA ILE A 69 -11.18 -8.76 28.87
C ILE A 69 -12.02 -9.99 29.21
N GLU A 70 -12.87 -9.91 30.23
CA GLU A 70 -13.72 -11.02 30.66
C GLU A 70 -14.73 -11.40 29.57
N ILE A 71 -15.40 -10.42 28.97
CA ILE A 71 -16.30 -10.61 27.82
C ILE A 71 -15.56 -11.25 26.62
N LEU A 72 -14.39 -10.75 26.26
CA LEU A 72 -13.62 -11.28 25.13
C LEU A 72 -13.04 -12.69 25.40
N ARG A 73 -12.81 -13.06 26.66
CA ARG A 73 -12.44 -14.43 27.06
C ARG A 73 -13.61 -15.40 26.93
N GLN A 74 -14.81 -14.99 27.32
CA GLN A 74 -16.04 -15.79 27.14
C GLN A 74 -16.33 -16.04 25.66
N LEU A 75 -16.10 -15.05 24.80
CA LEU A 75 -16.30 -15.14 23.34
C LEU A 75 -15.15 -15.80 22.56
N LYS A 76 -14.19 -16.45 23.25
CA LYS A 76 -13.03 -17.09 22.61
C LYS A 76 -13.48 -18.27 21.74
N GLY A 77 -13.13 -18.23 20.45
CA GLY A 77 -13.55 -19.18 19.42
C GLY A 77 -14.63 -18.65 18.47
N ALA A 78 -15.36 -17.58 18.83
CA ALA A 78 -16.40 -17.00 17.99
C ALA A 78 -15.79 -16.33 16.73
N GLN A 79 -15.92 -16.96 15.55
CA GLN A 79 -15.18 -16.57 14.34
C GLN A 79 -15.35 -15.09 13.93
N ASN A 80 -16.53 -14.51 14.16
CA ASN A 80 -16.88 -13.13 13.80
C ASN A 80 -16.73 -12.13 14.97
N ILE A 81 -16.07 -12.52 16.06
CA ILE A 81 -15.63 -11.63 17.14
C ILE A 81 -14.11 -11.56 17.12
N VAL A 82 -13.54 -10.37 17.38
CA VAL A 82 -12.09 -10.20 17.52
C VAL A 82 -11.56 -11.03 18.68
N GLN A 83 -10.62 -11.93 18.39
CA GLN A 83 -10.12 -12.92 19.31
C GLN A 83 -9.12 -12.35 20.34
N TYR A 84 -9.42 -12.57 21.63
CA TYR A 84 -8.49 -12.39 22.75
C TYR A 84 -7.30 -13.36 22.63
N ILE A 85 -6.10 -12.84 22.92
CA ILE A 85 -4.86 -13.61 22.92
C ILE A 85 -4.33 -13.78 24.35
N GLY A 86 -4.08 -12.67 25.06
CA GLY A 86 -3.53 -12.71 26.42
C GLY A 86 -3.63 -11.37 27.16
N SER A 87 -3.45 -11.36 28.48
CA SER A 87 -3.57 -10.16 29.33
C SER A 87 -2.44 -10.02 30.35
N THR A 88 -2.27 -8.83 30.92
CA THR A 88 -1.43 -8.64 32.10
C THR A 88 -1.91 -7.47 32.93
N GLN A 89 -1.58 -7.53 34.22
CA GLN A 89 -1.80 -6.44 35.14
C GLN A 89 -0.57 -6.24 36.02
N THR A 90 -0.03 -5.03 35.99
CA THR A 90 1.16 -4.64 36.75
C THR A 90 0.78 -3.63 37.81
N ILE A 91 1.17 -3.90 39.06
CA ILE A 91 1.06 -2.98 40.19
C ILE A 91 2.48 -2.59 40.59
N MET A 92 2.87 -1.34 40.38
CA MET A 92 4.18 -0.85 40.77
C MET A 92 4.19 -0.42 42.25
N ALA A 93 5.14 -0.95 43.02
CA ALA A 93 5.30 -0.68 44.45
C ALA A 93 5.69 0.78 44.74
N PRO A 94 5.35 1.34 45.92
CA PRO A 94 5.40 2.78 46.15
C PRO A 94 6.83 3.34 46.24
N GLY A 95 7.11 4.36 45.42
CA GLY A 95 8.35 5.15 45.45
C GLY A 95 8.19 6.54 44.82
N SER A 96 7.36 6.65 43.77
CA SER A 96 6.76 7.92 43.28
C SER A 96 5.60 7.57 42.35
N VAL A 97 4.38 7.97 42.72
CA VAL A 97 3.10 7.68 42.01
C VAL A 97 2.84 6.18 41.77
N THR A 98 1.98 5.57 42.58
CA THR A 98 1.48 4.20 42.32
C THR A 98 0.58 4.19 41.08
N GLN A 99 1.10 3.75 39.94
CA GLN A 99 0.33 3.56 38.72
C GLN A 99 0.03 2.06 38.53
N GLU A 100 -1.25 1.70 38.64
CA GLU A 100 -1.77 0.40 38.24
C GLU A 100 -1.98 0.44 36.71
N THR A 101 -1.46 -0.55 35.98
CA THR A 101 -1.59 -0.62 34.52
C THR A 101 -2.14 -1.98 34.12
N ILE A 102 -3.09 -2.00 33.20
CA ILE A 102 -3.64 -3.22 32.59
C ILE A 102 -3.49 -3.17 31.07
N SER A 103 -3.07 -4.29 30.48
CA SER A 103 -2.90 -4.43 29.03
C SER A 103 -3.43 -5.78 28.56
N PHE A 104 -3.99 -5.85 27.36
CA PHE A 104 -4.34 -7.11 26.72
C PHE A 104 -4.15 -7.09 25.21
N ALA A 105 -3.79 -8.24 24.65
CA ALA A 105 -3.60 -8.45 23.21
C ALA A 105 -4.81 -9.12 22.57
N MET A 106 -5.07 -8.71 21.34
CA MET A 106 -6.06 -9.29 20.44
C MET A 106 -5.48 -9.45 19.03
N GLU A 107 -6.15 -10.23 18.18
CA GLU A 107 -5.73 -10.39 16.79
C GLU A 107 -5.71 -9.06 16.01
N PHE A 108 -4.67 -8.88 15.18
CA PHE A 108 -4.48 -7.66 14.39
C PHE A 108 -5.30 -7.72 13.09
N ALA A 109 -6.18 -6.72 12.89
CA ALA A 109 -6.98 -6.57 11.67
C ALA A 109 -6.22 -5.82 10.56
N ARG A 110 -6.61 -6.03 9.30
CA ARG A 110 -6.03 -5.31 8.16
C ARG A 110 -6.56 -3.87 8.03
N SER A 111 -7.81 -3.64 8.38
CA SER A 111 -8.52 -2.35 8.25
C SER A 111 -9.78 -2.33 9.12
N SER A 112 -10.37 -1.17 9.34
CA SER A 112 -11.77 -1.02 9.79
C SER A 112 -12.72 -0.91 8.60
N LEU A 113 -14.01 -1.18 8.83
CA LEU A 113 -15.08 -0.97 7.85
C LEU A 113 -15.32 0.51 7.57
N GLU A 114 -15.07 1.40 8.54
CA GLU A 114 -15.02 2.85 8.32
C GLU A 114 -14.01 3.22 7.22
N ALA A 115 -12.79 2.70 7.27
CA ALA A 115 -11.77 2.97 6.25
C ALA A 115 -12.13 2.34 4.88
N GLU A 116 -12.83 1.21 4.87
CA GLU A 116 -13.36 0.61 3.64
C GLU A 116 -14.46 1.49 3.01
N MET A 117 -15.37 2.03 3.82
CA MET A 117 -16.45 2.93 3.40
C MET A 117 -15.96 4.31 2.94
N ARG A 118 -14.75 4.74 3.36
CA ARG A 118 -14.11 5.97 2.86
C ARG A 118 -13.63 5.87 1.40
N ARG A 119 -13.45 4.66 0.84
CA ARG A 119 -12.96 4.49 -0.54
C ARG A 119 -13.94 5.07 -1.56
N PRO A 120 -13.47 5.75 -2.63
CA PRO A 120 -14.34 6.34 -3.65
C PRO A 120 -15.35 5.36 -4.26
N GLU A 121 -14.94 4.11 -4.54
CA GLU A 121 -15.85 3.08 -5.07
C GLU A 121 -17.05 2.81 -4.13
N ASN A 122 -16.85 2.98 -2.81
CA ASN A 122 -17.82 2.68 -1.77
C ASN A 122 -18.64 3.92 -1.30
N HIS A 123 -18.48 5.09 -1.93
CA HIS A 123 -19.24 6.31 -1.56
C HIS A 123 -20.76 6.21 -1.80
N LYS A 124 -21.20 5.24 -2.61
CA LYS A 124 -22.62 4.87 -2.78
C LYS A 124 -22.98 3.60 -1.99
N GLY A 125 -22.10 3.18 -1.07
CA GLY A 125 -22.13 1.94 -0.27
C GLY A 125 -21.24 0.81 -0.82
N LEU A 126 -21.25 -0.36 -0.18
CA LEU A 126 -20.48 -1.56 -0.57
C LEU A 126 -21.09 -2.35 -1.75
N ALA A 127 -20.25 -2.95 -2.60
CA ALA A 127 -20.70 -3.89 -3.64
C ALA A 127 -21.55 -5.05 -3.10
N ALA A 128 -22.50 -5.57 -3.89
CA ALA A 128 -23.53 -6.52 -3.43
C ALA A 128 -22.97 -7.80 -2.79
N ASN A 129 -21.92 -8.38 -3.36
CA ASN A 129 -21.21 -9.53 -2.81
C ASN A 129 -20.57 -9.23 -1.45
N VAL A 130 -19.91 -8.08 -1.31
CA VAL A 130 -19.26 -7.65 -0.06
C VAL A 130 -20.30 -7.32 1.01
N PHE A 131 -21.38 -6.65 0.63
CA PHE A 131 -22.48 -6.29 1.54
C PHE A 131 -23.19 -7.54 2.09
N VAL A 132 -23.46 -8.55 1.26
CA VAL A 132 -24.08 -9.82 1.72
C VAL A 132 -23.12 -10.66 2.57
N ASP A 133 -21.81 -10.54 2.40
CA ASP A 133 -20.83 -11.13 3.32
C ASP A 133 -20.82 -10.39 4.68
N LEU A 134 -20.86 -9.04 4.68
CA LEU A 134 -20.99 -8.22 5.88
C LEU A 134 -22.26 -8.53 6.68
N VAL A 135 -23.43 -8.61 6.03
CA VAL A 135 -24.72 -8.91 6.71
C VAL A 135 -24.70 -10.29 7.38
N VAL A 136 -24.05 -11.29 6.76
CA VAL A 136 -23.93 -12.64 7.35
C VAL A 136 -22.93 -12.64 8.51
N ASP A 137 -21.77 -12.01 8.35
CA ASP A 137 -20.73 -11.95 9.37
C ASP A 137 -21.21 -11.20 10.65
N CYS A 138 -21.93 -10.08 10.49
CA CYS A 138 -22.53 -9.35 11.62
C CYS A 138 -23.60 -10.17 12.37
N ALA A 139 -24.36 -11.02 11.68
CA ALA A 139 -25.33 -11.89 12.32
C ALA A 139 -24.68 -13.02 13.10
N MET A 140 -23.62 -13.63 12.54
CA MET A 140 -22.84 -14.64 13.25
C MET A 140 -22.18 -14.05 14.51
N ALA A 141 -21.74 -12.79 14.46
CA ALA A 141 -21.25 -12.07 15.63
C ALA A 141 -22.36 -11.84 16.68
N LEU A 142 -23.55 -11.40 16.27
CA LEU A 142 -24.69 -11.20 17.18
C LEU A 142 -25.24 -12.51 17.77
N SER A 143 -25.27 -13.60 17.01
CA SER A 143 -25.64 -14.93 17.52
C SER A 143 -24.67 -15.37 18.61
N ALA A 144 -23.36 -15.26 18.36
CA ALA A 144 -22.34 -15.59 19.36
C ALA A 144 -22.44 -14.72 20.63
N LEU A 145 -22.75 -13.43 20.51
CA LEU A 145 -23.00 -12.54 21.65
C LEU A 145 -24.24 -12.96 22.44
N HIS A 146 -25.35 -13.26 21.76
CA HIS A 146 -26.62 -13.67 22.37
C HIS A 146 -26.52 -15.05 23.05
N GLU A 147 -25.85 -16.02 22.43
CA GLU A 147 -25.55 -17.35 22.99
C GLU A 147 -24.77 -17.27 24.32
N HIS A 148 -23.99 -16.21 24.53
CA HIS A 148 -23.24 -15.93 25.76
C HIS A 148 -23.92 -14.89 26.67
N ASN A 149 -25.18 -14.52 26.39
CA ASN A 149 -25.95 -13.51 27.14
C ASN A 149 -25.28 -12.11 27.20
N ILE A 150 -24.56 -11.70 26.15
CA ILE A 150 -23.84 -10.42 26.09
C ILE A 150 -24.53 -9.44 25.14
N ALA A 151 -24.74 -8.20 25.61
CA ALA A 151 -25.12 -7.05 24.79
C ALA A 151 -23.89 -6.24 24.39
N HIS A 152 -23.75 -5.86 23.12
CA HIS A 152 -22.61 -5.07 22.63
C HIS A 152 -22.74 -3.58 22.96
N ARG A 153 -23.93 -3.01 22.72
CA ARG A 153 -24.37 -1.63 23.01
C ARG A 153 -23.64 -0.48 22.29
N ASP A 154 -22.75 -0.75 21.33
CA ASP A 154 -22.08 0.29 20.52
C ASP A 154 -21.66 -0.22 19.13
N ILE A 155 -22.58 -0.88 18.42
CA ILE A 155 -22.33 -1.40 17.07
C ILE A 155 -22.33 -0.25 16.07
N LYS A 156 -21.21 -0.11 15.34
CA LYS A 156 -20.98 0.92 14.32
C LYS A 156 -19.88 0.51 13.36
N HIS A 157 -19.78 1.17 12.20
CA HIS A 157 -18.75 0.91 11.20
C HIS A 157 -17.29 1.04 11.70
N MET A 158 -17.05 1.75 12.82
CA MET A 158 -15.73 1.81 13.48
C MET A 158 -15.34 0.46 14.08
N ASN A 159 -16.33 -0.21 14.69
CA ASN A 159 -16.17 -1.38 15.54
C ASN A 159 -16.39 -2.69 14.76
N ILE A 160 -16.36 -2.60 13.42
CA ILE A 160 -16.36 -3.73 12.49
C ILE A 160 -15.01 -3.72 11.78
N LEU A 161 -14.21 -4.76 11.97
CA LEU A 161 -12.85 -4.89 11.44
C LEU A 161 -12.77 -5.93 10.31
N LEU A 162 -11.86 -5.71 9.37
CA LEU A 162 -11.64 -6.53 8.19
C LEU A 162 -10.38 -7.40 8.37
N PHE A 163 -10.58 -8.71 8.34
CA PHE A 163 -9.54 -9.72 8.32
C PHE A 163 -9.42 -10.35 6.92
N PRO A 164 -8.31 -11.01 6.56
CA PRO A 164 -8.20 -11.75 5.31
C PRO A 164 -9.28 -12.85 5.24
N GLY A 165 -10.18 -12.74 4.26
CA GLY A 165 -11.14 -13.77 3.93
C GLY A 165 -10.66 -14.58 2.73
N THR A 166 -10.67 -15.91 2.83
CA THR A 166 -10.42 -16.78 1.67
C THR A 166 -11.70 -16.89 0.82
N PRO A 167 -11.66 -16.56 -0.48
CA PRO A 167 -12.73 -16.90 -1.40
C PRO A 167 -12.92 -18.41 -1.41
N THR A 168 -14.13 -18.85 -1.10
CA THR A 168 -14.51 -20.27 -1.02
C THR A 168 -15.82 -20.44 -1.76
N ARG A 169 -16.31 -21.68 -1.94
CA ARG A 169 -17.65 -21.91 -2.53
C ARG A 169 -18.79 -21.15 -1.83
N GLY A 170 -18.59 -20.62 -0.62
CA GLY A 170 -19.53 -19.71 0.04
C GLY A 170 -19.13 -18.22 0.01
N ARG A 171 -17.90 -17.85 0.41
CA ARG A 171 -17.52 -16.43 0.56
C ARG A 171 -17.08 -15.81 -0.77
N ARG A 172 -17.68 -14.67 -1.14
CA ARG A 172 -17.43 -13.95 -2.41
C ARG A 172 -16.53 -12.72 -2.27
N SER A 173 -16.28 -12.25 -1.04
CA SER A 173 -15.36 -11.17 -0.72
C SER A 173 -14.02 -11.67 -0.18
N ASN A 174 -12.97 -10.87 -0.35
CA ASN A 174 -11.63 -11.12 0.21
C ASN A 174 -11.52 -10.74 1.70
N HIS A 175 -12.66 -10.54 2.37
CA HIS A 175 -12.76 -10.00 3.73
C HIS A 175 -13.58 -10.93 4.63
N LEU A 176 -13.12 -11.11 5.86
CA LEU A 176 -13.90 -11.64 6.98
C LEU A 176 -14.18 -10.47 7.93
N PHE A 177 -15.45 -10.15 8.16
CA PHE A 177 -15.84 -9.06 9.05
C PHE A 177 -15.98 -9.58 10.49
N LYS A 178 -15.44 -8.83 11.47
CA LYS A 178 -15.54 -9.15 12.89
C LYS A 178 -15.89 -7.93 13.75
N LEU A 179 -16.68 -8.12 14.81
CA LEU A 179 -16.95 -7.08 15.81
C LEU A 179 -15.77 -6.94 16.81
N CYS A 180 -15.51 -5.71 17.24
CA CYS A 180 -14.49 -5.36 18.23
C CYS A 180 -14.98 -4.29 19.23
N ASP A 181 -14.14 -3.96 20.21
CA ASP A 181 -14.39 -2.95 21.27
C ASP A 181 -15.57 -3.29 22.18
N MET A 182 -15.33 -4.18 23.15
CA MET A 182 -16.33 -4.60 24.13
C MET A 182 -16.39 -3.68 25.36
N GLY A 183 -15.73 -2.51 25.32
CA GLY A 183 -15.72 -1.55 26.43
C GLY A 183 -17.10 -0.99 26.80
N CYS A 184 -18.02 -0.95 25.84
CA CYS A 184 -19.43 -0.62 26.06
C CYS A 184 -20.32 -1.85 26.33
N SER A 185 -19.81 -3.07 26.29
CA SER A 185 -20.64 -4.28 26.36
C SER A 185 -21.09 -4.63 27.79
N LYS A 186 -22.02 -5.58 27.92
CA LYS A 186 -22.53 -6.06 29.22
C LYS A 186 -23.00 -7.50 29.12
N ALA A 187 -22.44 -8.38 29.97
CA ALA A 187 -22.99 -9.70 30.24
C ALA A 187 -24.25 -9.60 31.13
N LEU A 188 -25.23 -10.44 30.85
CA LEU A 188 -26.53 -10.50 31.54
C LEU A 188 -26.63 -11.80 32.34
N LEU A 189 -27.28 -11.74 33.50
CA LEU A 189 -27.47 -12.92 34.35
C LEU A 189 -28.73 -13.66 33.90
N GLU A 190 -28.60 -14.97 33.68
CA GLU A 190 -29.65 -15.87 33.15
C GLU A 190 -30.97 -15.84 33.94
N ASN A 191 -30.94 -15.43 35.21
CA ASN A 191 -32.09 -15.39 36.13
C ASN A 191 -32.61 -13.96 36.43
N THR A 192 -32.26 -12.97 35.60
CA THR A 192 -32.77 -11.58 35.72
C THR A 192 -33.47 -11.16 34.45
N SER A 193 -34.37 -10.17 34.51
CA SER A 193 -34.85 -9.54 33.27
C SER A 193 -33.63 -9.00 32.50
N HIS A 194 -33.56 -9.28 31.20
CA HIS A 194 -32.51 -8.78 30.29
C HIS A 194 -32.56 -7.25 30.07
N GLU A 195 -33.18 -6.53 31.01
CA GLU A 195 -33.38 -5.10 31.03
C GLU A 195 -32.10 -4.35 31.43
N MET A 196 -31.76 -3.37 30.61
CA MET A 196 -30.67 -2.44 30.83
C MET A 196 -31.22 -1.04 31.02
N ARG A 197 -30.49 -0.21 31.77
CA ARG A 197 -30.90 1.15 32.13
C ARG A 197 -29.77 2.18 32.05
N THR A 198 -28.59 1.84 31.53
CA THR A 198 -27.44 2.76 31.47
C THR A 198 -27.37 3.40 30.08
N LEU A 199 -27.33 4.72 29.97
CA LEU A 199 -27.22 5.41 28.69
C LEU A 199 -25.80 5.30 28.13
N VAL A 200 -25.57 4.32 27.25
CA VAL A 200 -24.28 4.07 26.57
C VAL A 200 -24.49 3.89 25.06
N GLY A 201 -23.40 4.03 24.29
CA GLY A 201 -23.37 3.89 22.83
C GLY A 201 -23.21 5.21 22.08
N THR A 202 -22.95 5.12 20.78
CA THR A 202 -22.71 6.27 19.91
C THR A 202 -23.98 7.12 19.73
N PRO A 203 -23.98 8.43 20.11
CA PRO A 203 -25.15 9.31 20.15
C PRO A 203 -26.16 9.22 18.99
N ASN A 204 -25.65 9.19 17.76
CA ASN A 204 -26.47 9.25 16.54
C ASN A 204 -26.83 7.86 15.98
N LEU A 205 -26.62 6.81 16.78
CA LEU A 205 -27.00 5.43 16.52
C LEU A 205 -27.84 4.85 17.68
N LEU A 206 -28.30 5.71 18.59
CA LEU A 206 -29.04 5.29 19.78
C LEU A 206 -30.52 5.01 19.47
N HIS A 207 -31.02 3.89 20.00
CA HIS A 207 -32.44 3.53 19.96
C HIS A 207 -33.32 4.66 20.55
N PRO A 208 -34.56 4.89 20.06
CA PRO A 208 -35.46 5.97 20.48
C PRO A 208 -35.56 6.22 21.99
N PHE A 209 -35.65 5.15 22.80
CA PHE A 209 -35.70 5.25 24.27
C PHE A 209 -34.44 5.88 24.89
N LEU A 210 -33.27 5.63 24.29
CA LEU A 210 -31.99 6.20 24.70
C LEU A 210 -31.83 7.64 24.17
N ALA A 211 -32.20 7.87 22.90
CA ALA A 211 -32.19 9.20 22.28
C ALA A 211 -33.05 10.22 23.04
N LYS A 212 -34.18 9.79 23.61
CA LYS A 212 -35.06 10.62 24.45
C LYS A 212 -34.38 11.14 25.72
N GLU A 213 -33.52 10.33 26.34
CA GLU A 213 -32.84 10.71 27.58
C GLU A 213 -31.68 11.69 27.29
N MET A 214 -31.08 11.64 26.10
CA MET A 214 -30.04 12.60 25.67
C MET A 214 -30.49 14.07 25.60
N VAL A 215 -31.81 14.31 25.55
CA VAL A 215 -32.42 15.64 25.43
C VAL A 215 -33.18 16.06 26.70
N ASP A 216 -33.13 15.27 27.78
CA ASP A 216 -33.71 15.66 29.07
C ASP A 216 -32.91 16.84 29.66
N PRO A 217 -33.53 17.99 29.98
CA PRO A 217 -32.84 19.14 30.56
C PRO A 217 -32.14 18.86 31.90
N ARG A 218 -32.50 17.77 32.59
CA ARG A 218 -31.92 17.34 33.86
C ARG A 218 -30.72 16.41 33.70
N MET A 219 -30.34 16.05 32.47
CA MET A 219 -29.22 15.16 32.22
C MET A 219 -27.89 15.84 32.60
N ASP A 220 -27.24 15.35 33.65
CA ASP A 220 -25.87 15.73 33.96
C ASP A 220 -24.92 15.13 32.92
N ARG A 221 -24.26 16.00 32.16
CA ARG A 221 -23.36 15.63 31.07
C ARG A 221 -22.02 15.07 31.55
N ASN A 222 -21.70 15.22 32.83
CA ASN A 222 -20.47 14.70 33.43
C ASN A 222 -20.66 13.31 34.06
N GLN A 223 -21.91 12.87 34.24
CA GLN A 223 -22.23 11.62 34.92
C GLN A 223 -22.21 10.43 33.94
N HIS A 224 -21.21 9.57 34.07
CA HIS A 224 -20.96 8.44 33.17
C HIS A 224 -21.97 7.28 33.35
N ASP A 225 -22.67 7.23 34.49
CA ASP A 225 -23.64 6.20 34.85
C ASP A 225 -25.11 6.67 34.74
N TRP A 226 -25.42 7.61 33.83
CA TRP A 226 -26.79 8.13 33.68
C TRP A 226 -27.81 7.00 33.46
N LYS A 227 -28.80 6.92 34.37
CA LYS A 227 -29.84 5.89 34.33
C LYS A 227 -31.06 6.38 33.56
N THR A 228 -31.41 5.66 32.50
CA THR A 228 -32.61 5.87 31.70
C THR A 228 -33.86 5.53 32.52
N LYS A 229 -34.95 6.27 32.30
CA LYS A 229 -36.21 6.05 33.05
C LYS A 229 -36.86 4.73 32.66
N SER A 230 -36.93 4.48 31.36
CA SER A 230 -37.34 3.21 30.77
C SER A 230 -36.16 2.25 30.68
N ALA A 231 -36.43 0.96 30.87
CA ALA A 231 -35.50 -0.10 30.51
C ALA A 231 -35.48 -0.35 29.00
N TYR A 232 -34.43 -1.01 28.52
CA TYR A 232 -34.28 -1.46 27.13
C TYR A 232 -33.55 -2.82 27.09
N THR A 233 -33.77 -3.61 26.03
CA THR A 233 -33.16 -4.94 25.85
C THR A 233 -31.93 -4.90 24.91
N PRO A 234 -31.09 -5.96 24.87
CA PRO A 234 -29.98 -6.07 23.92
C PRO A 234 -30.44 -5.96 22.47
N GLU A 235 -31.52 -6.67 22.13
CA GLU A 235 -32.12 -6.69 20.79
C GLU A 235 -32.47 -5.28 20.33
N GLN A 236 -33.07 -4.47 21.23
CA GLN A 236 -33.48 -3.10 20.94
C GLN A 236 -32.30 -2.16 20.67
N CYS A 237 -31.17 -2.27 21.39
CA CYS A 237 -30.02 -1.38 21.16
C CYS A 237 -29.11 -1.87 20.03
N ASP A 238 -28.85 -3.17 19.96
CA ASP A 238 -27.84 -3.73 19.06
C ASP A 238 -28.38 -3.87 17.63
N LEU A 239 -29.64 -4.29 17.45
CA LEU A 239 -30.23 -4.35 16.11
C LEU A 239 -30.56 -2.97 15.55
N TRP A 240 -30.95 -2.00 16.39
CA TRP A 240 -31.15 -0.62 15.95
C TRP A 240 -29.84 0.01 15.43
N SER A 241 -28.77 -0.08 16.23
CA SER A 241 -27.46 0.47 15.85
C SER A 241 -26.81 -0.27 14.68
N LEU A 242 -27.00 -1.58 14.58
CA LEU A 242 -26.66 -2.36 13.38
C LEU A 242 -27.50 -1.94 12.17
N GLY A 243 -28.79 -1.66 12.31
CA GLY A 243 -29.65 -1.20 11.23
C GLY A 243 -29.21 0.15 10.65
N CYS A 244 -28.91 1.12 11.49
CA CYS A 244 -28.31 2.38 11.06
C CYS A 244 -26.97 2.15 10.34
N THR A 245 -26.16 1.21 10.81
CA THR A 245 -24.85 0.86 10.22
C THR A 245 -24.98 0.15 8.87
N LEU A 246 -25.90 -0.82 8.73
CA LEU A 246 -26.15 -1.52 7.48
C LEU A 246 -26.79 -0.61 6.42
N TYR A 247 -27.69 0.30 6.81
CA TYR A 247 -28.23 1.31 5.88
C TYR A 247 -27.11 2.22 5.35
N PHE A 248 -26.18 2.65 6.22
CA PHE A 248 -24.99 3.39 5.80
C PHE A 248 -24.09 2.58 4.86
N CYS A 249 -23.79 1.32 5.19
CA CYS A 249 -23.00 0.44 4.32
C CYS A 249 -23.71 0.11 2.99
N ALA A 250 -25.03 0.15 2.93
CA ALA A 250 -25.81 -0.08 1.73
C ALA A 250 -25.84 1.13 0.78
N THR A 251 -26.01 2.33 1.33
CA THR A 251 -26.35 3.55 0.56
C THR A 251 -25.24 4.63 0.55
N GLY A 252 -24.24 4.51 1.43
CA GLY A 252 -23.23 5.56 1.67
C GLY A 252 -23.70 6.72 2.56
N LYS A 253 -24.95 6.70 3.05
CA LYS A 253 -25.54 7.74 3.92
C LYS A 253 -26.26 7.10 5.10
N PHE A 254 -26.33 7.80 6.24
CA PHE A 254 -27.13 7.38 7.38
C PHE A 254 -28.64 7.60 7.14
N PRO A 255 -29.53 6.84 7.82
CA PRO A 255 -30.98 7.05 7.70
C PRO A 255 -31.46 8.38 8.28
N PHE A 256 -30.59 9.10 9.00
CA PHE A 256 -30.81 10.40 9.67
C PHE A 256 -29.59 11.34 9.45
N GLU A 257 -29.09 11.43 8.21
CA GLU A 257 -27.82 12.12 7.89
C GLU A 257 -27.80 13.61 8.29
N HIS A 258 -28.91 14.34 8.05
CA HIS A 258 -28.97 15.79 8.26
C HIS A 258 -29.09 16.16 9.76
N GLU A 259 -29.61 15.25 10.57
CA GLU A 259 -29.91 15.42 11.99
C GLU A 259 -28.71 15.06 12.88
N ARG A 260 -27.69 14.40 12.32
CA ARG A 260 -26.52 13.81 13.00
C ARG A 260 -25.72 14.78 13.90
N ASN A 261 -25.78 16.08 13.64
CA ASN A 261 -25.09 17.09 14.46
C ASN A 261 -25.98 17.76 15.53
N ASN A 262 -27.27 17.40 15.61
CA ASN A 262 -28.22 18.01 16.54
C ASN A 262 -29.06 16.93 17.24
N LYS A 263 -28.69 16.64 18.50
CA LYS A 263 -29.34 15.62 19.35
C LYS A 263 -30.88 15.76 19.43
N LYS A 264 -31.40 16.99 19.39
CA LYS A 264 -32.85 17.22 19.39
C LYS A 264 -33.49 16.80 18.08
N LEU A 265 -32.94 17.26 16.95
CA LEU A 265 -33.44 16.84 15.63
C LEU A 265 -33.30 15.33 15.42
N TYR A 266 -32.21 14.72 15.92
CA TYR A 266 -32.05 13.26 15.90
C TYR A 266 -33.14 12.56 16.72
N HIS A 267 -33.41 13.03 17.95
CA HIS A 267 -34.51 12.48 18.75
C HIS A 267 -35.87 12.62 18.05
N ASP A 268 -36.19 13.82 17.56
CA ASP A 268 -37.46 14.13 16.89
C ASP A 268 -37.63 13.26 15.62
N ALA A 269 -36.57 13.10 14.82
CA ALA A 269 -36.53 12.24 13.62
C ALA A 269 -36.68 10.75 13.95
N VAL A 270 -35.96 10.25 14.96
CA VAL A 270 -36.05 8.85 15.39
C VAL A 270 -37.44 8.51 15.93
N VAL A 271 -38.06 9.42 16.70
CA VAL A 271 -39.46 9.27 17.16
C VAL A 271 -40.42 9.26 15.96
N ALA A 272 -40.28 10.21 15.04
CA ALA A 272 -41.11 10.26 13.83
C ALA A 272 -40.97 8.99 12.97
N LEU A 273 -39.77 8.39 12.88
CA LEU A 273 -39.58 7.11 12.20
C LEU A 273 -40.38 6.01 12.88
N THR A 274 -40.27 5.85 14.20
CA THR A 274 -41.02 4.81 14.95
C THR A 274 -42.54 4.96 14.94
N GLN A 275 -43.06 6.14 14.64
CA GLN A 275 -44.51 6.35 14.43
C GLN A 275 -45.00 5.80 13.08
N ASN A 276 -44.09 5.50 12.15
CA ASN A 276 -44.40 4.95 10.83
C ASN A 276 -43.76 3.56 10.67
N GLU A 277 -44.50 2.50 11.03
CA GLU A 277 -44.05 1.09 10.95
C GLU A 277 -43.58 0.63 9.55
N ARG A 278 -43.84 1.42 8.50
CA ARG A 278 -43.43 1.16 7.11
C ARG A 278 -42.21 1.95 6.66
N ALA A 279 -41.65 2.83 7.50
CA ALA A 279 -40.48 3.63 7.17
C ALA A 279 -39.18 2.95 7.60
N ILE A 280 -38.13 3.06 6.77
CA ILE A 280 -36.76 2.63 7.08
C ILE A 280 -35.73 3.77 7.07
N ALA A 281 -36.09 4.91 6.49
CA ALA A 281 -35.29 6.13 6.48
C ALA A 281 -36.20 7.33 6.24
N MET A 282 -35.65 8.53 6.45
CA MET A 282 -36.37 9.78 6.20
C MET A 282 -35.44 10.87 5.63
N THR A 283 -36.05 11.87 5.01
CA THR A 283 -35.38 13.08 4.55
C THR A 283 -36.17 14.30 5.05
N PRO A 284 -35.53 15.32 5.67
CA PRO A 284 -36.23 16.51 6.12
C PRO A 284 -36.64 17.40 4.94
N VAL A 285 -37.90 17.83 4.94
CA VAL A 285 -38.50 18.75 3.96
C VAL A 285 -38.95 20.01 4.68
N ILE A 286 -38.35 21.14 4.30
CA ILE A 286 -38.68 22.46 4.87
C ILE A 286 -39.86 23.05 4.09
N LYS A 287 -41.01 23.27 4.75
CA LYS A 287 -42.13 24.03 4.18
C LYS A 287 -42.30 25.38 4.88
N GLY A 288 -42.49 26.42 4.07
CA GLY A 288 -43.04 27.72 4.50
C GLY A 288 -42.05 28.72 5.11
N ARG A 289 -42.22 29.99 4.75
CA ARG A 289 -41.75 31.15 5.52
C ARG A 289 -42.97 31.85 6.10
N ASP A 290 -43.43 31.42 7.26
CA ASP A 290 -44.34 32.24 8.08
C ASP A 290 -43.79 32.39 9.50
N ALA A 291 -43.91 33.63 10.00
CA ALA A 291 -43.56 34.14 11.33
C ALA A 291 -42.81 33.18 12.30
N GLY A 292 -41.50 33.02 12.10
CA GLY A 292 -40.57 32.63 13.17
C GLY A 292 -40.54 31.15 13.60
N ARG A 293 -41.43 30.28 13.10
CA ARG A 293 -41.36 28.82 13.32
C ARG A 293 -41.10 28.10 12.00
N ARG A 294 -39.89 27.55 11.85
CA ARG A 294 -39.61 26.56 10.80
C ARG A 294 -40.18 25.22 11.24
N GLU A 295 -41.24 24.78 10.58
CA GLU A 295 -41.77 23.43 10.75
C GLU A 295 -40.97 22.49 9.82
N ILE A 296 -40.37 21.45 10.39
CA ILE A 296 -39.65 20.43 9.64
C ILE A 296 -40.61 19.26 9.46
N LEU A 297 -41.02 19.02 8.21
CA LEU A 297 -41.74 17.80 7.85
C LEU A 297 -40.71 16.74 7.45
N TYR A 298 -41.05 15.47 7.63
CA TYR A 298 -40.20 14.36 7.20
C TYR A 298 -40.89 13.62 6.06
N GLU A 299 -40.17 13.43 4.96
CA GLU A 299 -40.55 12.52 3.88
C GLU A 299 -39.94 11.15 4.19
N PHE A 300 -40.77 10.11 4.18
CA PHE A 300 -40.39 8.75 4.60
C PHE A 300 -40.16 7.85 3.38
N GLU A 301 -39.12 7.03 3.40
CA GLU A 301 -38.91 5.97 2.40
C GLU A 301 -39.75 4.73 2.78
N PRO A 302 -40.78 4.36 1.98
CA PRO A 302 -41.68 3.26 2.31
C PRO A 302 -41.10 1.90 1.88
N VAL A 303 -41.41 0.87 2.67
CA VAL A 303 -40.99 -0.53 2.42
C VAL A 303 -41.51 -1.12 1.09
N THR A 304 -42.57 -0.56 0.50
CA THR A 304 -43.28 -1.12 -0.67
C THR A 304 -42.75 -0.67 -2.03
N GLU A 305 -41.89 0.34 -2.08
CA GLU A 305 -41.27 0.83 -3.31
C GLU A 305 -39.75 0.58 -3.23
N LEU A 306 -39.10 0.38 -4.38
CA LEU A 306 -37.63 0.31 -4.42
C LEU A 306 -37.07 1.67 -3.95
N PRO A 307 -36.43 1.78 -2.77
CA PRO A 307 -36.00 3.07 -2.28
C PRO A 307 -34.93 3.61 -3.21
N SER A 308 -35.09 4.87 -3.64
CA SER A 308 -34.28 5.50 -4.69
C SER A 308 -32.76 5.50 -4.41
N LYS A 309 -32.36 5.29 -3.15
CA LYS A 309 -30.98 5.19 -2.67
C LYS A 309 -30.36 3.79 -2.83
N PHE A 310 -31.13 2.75 -3.15
CA PHE A 310 -30.68 1.35 -3.30
C PHE A 310 -30.48 0.89 -4.77
N THR A 311 -30.46 1.83 -5.72
CA THR A 311 -30.54 1.63 -7.19
C THR A 311 -29.49 0.73 -7.85
N ARG A 312 -28.41 0.36 -7.15
CA ARG A 312 -27.33 -0.53 -7.65
C ARG A 312 -27.42 -1.98 -7.16
N TYR A 313 -28.44 -2.31 -6.37
CA TYR A 313 -28.68 -3.66 -5.88
C TYR A 313 -29.82 -4.33 -6.66
N PRO A 314 -29.76 -5.66 -6.88
CA PRO A 314 -30.87 -6.38 -7.50
C PRO A 314 -32.11 -6.29 -6.61
N LYS A 315 -33.30 -6.21 -7.22
CA LYS A 315 -34.57 -5.91 -6.52
C LYS A 315 -34.80 -6.76 -5.27
N TRP A 316 -34.51 -8.06 -5.35
CA TRP A 316 -34.67 -8.98 -4.22
C TRP A 316 -33.82 -8.59 -3.01
N LEU A 317 -32.59 -8.10 -3.21
CA LEU A 317 -31.70 -7.70 -2.13
C LEU A 317 -32.21 -6.42 -1.48
N VAL A 318 -32.72 -5.50 -2.30
CA VAL A 318 -33.39 -4.28 -1.81
C VAL A 318 -34.59 -4.64 -0.93
N CYS A 319 -35.50 -5.49 -1.40
CA CYS A 319 -36.65 -5.95 -0.61
C CYS A 319 -36.20 -6.63 0.70
N THR A 320 -35.19 -7.49 0.64
CA THR A 320 -34.68 -8.22 1.80
C THR A 320 -34.08 -7.29 2.86
N VAL A 321 -33.20 -6.38 2.43
CA VAL A 321 -32.54 -5.42 3.31
C VAL A 321 -33.53 -4.42 3.88
N THR A 322 -34.50 -3.97 3.07
CA THR A 322 -35.59 -3.11 3.52
C THR A 322 -36.45 -3.78 4.59
N CYS A 323 -36.78 -5.07 4.43
CA CYS A 323 -37.51 -5.83 5.46
C CYS A 323 -36.67 -6.10 6.72
N LEU A 324 -35.37 -6.37 6.57
CA LEU A 324 -34.42 -6.52 7.67
C LEU A 324 -34.34 -5.23 8.50
N LEU A 325 -34.10 -4.10 7.83
CA LEU A 325 -34.02 -2.77 8.45
C LEU A 325 -35.34 -2.37 9.13
N ARG A 326 -36.48 -2.61 8.48
CA ARG A 326 -37.80 -2.39 9.09
C ARG A 326 -37.94 -3.17 10.40
N ASN A 327 -37.57 -4.46 10.41
CA ASN A 327 -37.65 -5.25 11.63
C ASN A 327 -36.62 -4.78 12.67
N PHE A 328 -35.42 -4.37 12.28
CA PHE A 328 -34.43 -3.79 13.20
C PHE A 328 -34.90 -2.50 13.88
N PHE A 329 -35.66 -1.66 13.18
CA PHE A 329 -36.19 -0.42 13.74
C PHE A 329 -37.51 -0.58 14.50
N HIS A 330 -38.38 -1.52 14.09
CA HIS A 330 -39.76 -1.62 14.62
C HIS A 330 -40.08 -2.91 15.39
N LYS A 331 -39.43 -4.04 15.07
CA LYS A 331 -39.67 -5.37 15.67
C LYS A 331 -38.37 -6.18 15.82
N PRO A 332 -37.39 -5.71 16.62
CA PRO A 332 -36.07 -6.30 16.70
C PRO A 332 -36.10 -7.70 17.32
N SER A 333 -35.47 -8.68 16.64
CA SER A 333 -35.30 -10.06 17.12
C SER A 333 -34.00 -10.67 16.57
N ILE A 334 -33.14 -11.16 17.46
CA ILE A 334 -31.85 -11.78 17.11
C ILE A 334 -32.05 -13.17 16.48
N ASP A 335 -33.02 -13.95 16.95
CA ASP A 335 -33.41 -15.23 16.34
C ASP A 335 -33.86 -15.04 14.88
N TYR A 336 -34.73 -14.06 14.63
CA TYR A 336 -35.14 -13.68 13.28
C TYR A 336 -33.93 -13.27 12.42
N TYR A 337 -33.01 -12.45 12.95
CA TYR A 337 -31.83 -12.04 12.18
C TYR A 337 -30.87 -13.21 11.89
N SER A 338 -30.66 -14.10 12.85
CA SER A 338 -29.81 -15.28 12.70
C SER A 338 -30.39 -16.24 11.67
N LYS A 339 -31.72 -16.43 11.66
CA LYS A 339 -32.44 -17.14 10.60
C LYS A 339 -32.22 -16.46 9.24
N VAL A 340 -32.36 -15.13 9.15
CA VAL A 340 -32.14 -14.38 7.90
C VAL A 340 -30.73 -14.57 7.36
N ALA A 341 -29.72 -14.48 8.22
CA ALA A 341 -28.33 -14.61 7.82
C ALA A 341 -27.93 -16.04 7.48
N ASN A 342 -28.44 -17.04 8.20
CA ASN A 342 -28.21 -18.46 7.87
C ASN A 342 -28.88 -18.84 6.54
N ALA A 343 -30.06 -18.29 6.28
CA ALA A 343 -30.72 -18.37 4.98
C ALA A 343 -29.83 -17.74 3.89
N MET A 344 -29.43 -16.45 4.04
CA MET A 344 -28.48 -15.74 3.15
C MET A 344 -27.12 -16.44 2.97
N ARG A 345 -26.66 -17.21 3.95
CA ARG A 345 -25.42 -18.00 3.89
C ARG A 345 -25.62 -19.27 3.08
N SER A 346 -26.75 -19.93 3.23
CA SER A 346 -27.08 -21.20 2.55
C SER A 346 -27.22 -21.06 1.03
N SER A 347 -27.77 -19.94 0.53
CA SER A 347 -27.83 -19.70 -0.92
C SER A 347 -26.46 -19.53 -1.58
N LYS A 348 -25.41 -19.22 -0.83
CA LYS A 348 -24.05 -19.10 -1.37
C LYS A 348 -23.50 -20.46 -1.82
N GLN A 349 -23.99 -21.57 -1.26
CA GLN A 349 -23.57 -22.93 -1.62
C GLN A 349 -24.27 -23.49 -2.89
N LYS A 350 -25.33 -22.84 -3.38
CA LYS A 350 -26.05 -23.22 -4.61
C LYS A 350 -25.57 -22.38 -5.79
N THR A 351 -25.28 -23.00 -6.92
CA THR A 351 -24.67 -22.35 -8.10
C THR A 351 -25.73 -21.86 -9.09
N PHE A 352 -25.62 -20.61 -9.55
CA PHE A 352 -26.40 -20.07 -10.68
C PHE A 352 -25.47 -19.59 -11.80
N VAL A 353 -25.96 -19.62 -13.04
CA VAL A 353 -25.13 -19.31 -14.23
C VAL A 353 -25.73 -18.25 -15.16
N SER A 354 -27.06 -18.19 -15.34
CA SER A 354 -27.79 -17.05 -15.96
C SER A 354 -29.30 -17.18 -15.71
N VAL A 355 -30.15 -16.16 -15.78
CA VAL A 355 -29.93 -14.71 -15.96
C VAL A 355 -30.11 -14.01 -14.61
N ASP A 356 -29.39 -12.90 -14.38
CA ASP A 356 -29.56 -11.92 -13.30
C ASP A 356 -30.07 -12.40 -11.92
N GLN A 357 -29.51 -13.51 -11.42
CA GLN A 357 -29.58 -13.93 -10.00
C GLN A 357 -30.99 -13.81 -9.39
N MET A 358 -31.98 -14.31 -10.14
CA MET A 358 -33.40 -14.02 -9.93
C MET A 358 -33.93 -14.54 -8.58
N CYS A 359 -34.18 -13.60 -7.66
CA CYS A 359 -34.76 -13.79 -6.32
C CYS A 359 -34.05 -14.77 -5.38
N ILE A 360 -32.90 -14.35 -4.82
CA ILE A 360 -32.21 -15.08 -3.74
C ILE A 360 -33.11 -15.29 -2.50
N VAL A 361 -34.17 -14.50 -2.27
CA VAL A 361 -35.15 -14.70 -1.17
C VAL A 361 -35.74 -16.12 -1.18
N GLU A 362 -35.95 -16.70 -2.35
CA GLU A 362 -36.60 -18.01 -2.42
C GLU A 362 -35.56 -19.15 -2.38
N HIS A 363 -34.36 -18.97 -2.95
CA HIS A 363 -33.26 -19.96 -2.85
C HIS A 363 -32.59 -20.07 -1.47
N THR A 364 -32.76 -19.04 -0.64
CA THR A 364 -32.33 -18.99 0.76
C THR A 364 -33.34 -19.62 1.72
N ASP A 365 -34.56 -19.94 1.28
CA ASP A 365 -35.72 -20.24 2.14
C ASP A 365 -36.11 -19.06 3.06
N MET A 366 -35.85 -17.82 2.63
CA MET A 366 -36.25 -16.61 3.38
C MET A 366 -37.77 -16.44 3.41
N SER A 367 -38.53 -17.09 2.54
CA SER A 367 -39.99 -17.15 2.58
C SER A 367 -40.55 -17.78 3.87
N LYS A 368 -39.79 -18.64 4.57
CA LYS A 368 -40.15 -19.14 5.92
C LYS A 368 -39.65 -18.25 7.06
N VAL A 369 -38.61 -17.44 6.81
CA VAL A 369 -38.01 -16.54 7.81
C VAL A 369 -38.75 -15.21 7.88
N LEU A 370 -39.13 -14.69 6.70
CA LEU A 370 -39.95 -13.51 6.53
C LEU A 370 -41.42 -13.95 6.62
N GLU A 371 -42.10 -13.68 7.74
CA GLU A 371 -43.57 -13.75 7.86
C GLU A 371 -44.26 -12.64 7.04
N LEU A 372 -43.89 -12.54 5.76
CA LEU A 372 -44.47 -11.67 4.77
C LEU A 372 -45.40 -12.54 3.91
N GLY A 373 -46.70 -12.33 4.07
CA GLY A 373 -47.71 -12.93 3.19
C GLY A 373 -47.66 -12.32 1.79
N ASP A 374 -48.81 -11.87 1.26
CA ASP A 374 -48.96 -11.38 -0.12
C ASP A 374 -48.13 -10.13 -0.53
N SER A 375 -47.19 -9.68 0.30
CA SER A 375 -46.30 -8.54 0.07
C SER A 375 -44.96 -8.85 -0.62
N LEU A 376 -44.58 -10.12 -0.79
CA LEU A 376 -43.39 -10.46 -1.60
C LEU A 376 -43.71 -10.36 -3.10
N PRO A 377 -42.91 -9.69 -3.94
CA PRO A 377 -43.13 -9.68 -5.40
C PRO A 377 -43.13 -11.10 -5.97
N SER A 378 -43.97 -11.37 -6.97
CA SER A 378 -43.95 -12.66 -7.68
C SER A 378 -42.60 -12.90 -8.35
N ILE A 379 -42.34 -14.14 -8.77
CA ILE A 379 -41.20 -14.44 -9.65
C ILE A 379 -41.24 -13.49 -10.87
N SER A 380 -42.38 -13.39 -11.57
CA SER A 380 -42.58 -12.51 -12.73
C SER A 380 -42.14 -11.06 -12.45
N SER A 381 -42.61 -10.47 -11.35
CA SER A 381 -42.30 -9.09 -10.93
C SER A 381 -40.83 -8.90 -10.55
N CYS A 382 -40.21 -9.91 -9.92
CA CYS A 382 -38.76 -9.95 -9.66
C CYS A 382 -37.95 -9.90 -10.96
N LEU A 383 -38.44 -10.57 -12.02
CA LEU A 383 -37.82 -10.59 -13.35
C LEU A 383 -38.07 -9.30 -14.16
N GLY A 384 -38.99 -8.44 -13.71
CA GLY A 384 -39.43 -7.26 -14.44
C GLY A 384 -40.59 -7.51 -15.43
N TYR A 385 -41.22 -8.69 -15.39
CA TYR A 385 -42.43 -8.99 -16.16
C TYR A 385 -43.71 -8.69 -15.33
N PRO A 386 -44.85 -8.39 -15.98
CA PRO A 386 -46.12 -8.23 -15.28
C PRO A 386 -46.60 -9.53 -14.61
N ASP A 387 -47.23 -9.41 -13.43
CA ASP A 387 -47.91 -10.53 -12.77
C ASP A 387 -49.00 -11.10 -13.68
N GLY A 388 -49.05 -12.43 -13.85
CA GLY A 388 -49.90 -13.10 -14.85
C GLY A 388 -49.19 -13.52 -16.14
N THR A 389 -47.91 -13.18 -16.32
CA THR A 389 -47.10 -13.64 -17.47
C THR A 389 -46.53 -15.03 -17.21
N ASP A 390 -47.18 -16.11 -17.66
CA ASP A 390 -46.68 -17.49 -17.50
C ASP A 390 -45.22 -17.61 -17.99
N LEU A 391 -44.36 -18.30 -17.24
CA LEU A 391 -42.92 -18.40 -17.53
C LEU A 391 -42.48 -19.83 -17.86
N LEU A 392 -41.57 -19.94 -18.82
CA LEU A 392 -40.84 -21.17 -19.13
C LEU A 392 -39.36 -20.98 -18.77
N LEU A 393 -38.86 -21.80 -17.86
CA LEU A 393 -37.45 -21.86 -17.49
C LEU A 393 -36.72 -22.93 -18.28
N LEU A 394 -35.52 -22.60 -18.75
CA LEU A 394 -34.65 -23.48 -19.51
C LEU A 394 -33.38 -23.78 -18.73
N SER A 395 -33.07 -25.07 -18.62
CA SER A 395 -31.82 -25.61 -18.08
C SER A 395 -31.06 -26.38 -19.16
N ASN A 396 -29.83 -26.85 -18.86
CA ASN A 396 -29.06 -27.65 -19.81
C ASN A 396 -29.67 -29.04 -20.04
N THR A 397 -30.47 -29.52 -19.09
CA THR A 397 -31.00 -30.89 -19.09
C THR A 397 -32.53 -30.97 -19.22
N SER A 398 -33.24 -29.89 -18.88
CA SER A 398 -34.72 -29.85 -18.79
C SER A 398 -35.31 -28.48 -19.14
N SER A 399 -36.62 -28.45 -19.39
CA SER A 399 -37.40 -27.21 -19.36
C SER A 399 -38.56 -27.38 -18.38
N LYS A 400 -38.87 -26.35 -17.60
CA LYS A 400 -39.92 -26.38 -16.59
C LYS A 400 -40.79 -25.12 -16.66
N PHE A 401 -42.11 -25.34 -16.68
CA PHE A 401 -43.09 -24.27 -16.53
C PHE A 401 -43.20 -23.83 -15.08
N VAL A 402 -43.37 -22.52 -14.88
CA VAL A 402 -43.53 -21.86 -13.59
C VAL A 402 -44.74 -20.95 -13.68
N ASP A 403 -45.62 -21.02 -12.67
CA ASP A 403 -46.76 -20.12 -12.59
C ASP A 403 -46.25 -18.69 -12.37
N SER A 404 -46.71 -17.76 -13.19
CA SER A 404 -46.42 -16.33 -13.10
C SER A 404 -46.67 -15.70 -11.73
N LYS A 405 -47.58 -16.28 -10.94
CA LYS A 405 -47.96 -15.84 -9.59
C LYS A 405 -47.27 -16.62 -8.48
N GLN A 406 -46.43 -17.60 -8.84
CA GLN A 406 -45.63 -18.36 -7.90
C GLN A 406 -44.62 -17.43 -7.19
N ARG A 407 -44.46 -17.65 -5.88
CA ARG A 407 -43.57 -16.89 -4.97
C ARG A 407 -42.62 -17.81 -4.17
N SER A 408 -42.38 -19.02 -4.68
CA SER A 408 -41.36 -19.95 -4.18
C SER A 408 -40.72 -20.70 -5.36
N VAL A 409 -39.40 -20.79 -5.34
CA VAL A 409 -38.58 -21.56 -6.30
C VAL A 409 -38.26 -23.00 -5.85
N ASP A 410 -38.87 -23.51 -4.77
CA ASP A 410 -38.51 -24.81 -4.17
C ASP A 410 -38.62 -26.03 -5.11
N SER A 411 -39.28 -25.87 -6.26
CA SER A 411 -39.41 -26.92 -7.28
C SER A 411 -38.61 -26.69 -8.56
N LEU A 412 -37.77 -25.65 -8.64
CA LEU A 412 -37.00 -25.34 -9.85
C LEU A 412 -35.74 -26.22 -9.98
N PRO A 413 -35.24 -26.48 -11.21
CA PRO A 413 -33.92 -27.10 -11.40
C PRO A 413 -32.79 -26.22 -10.86
N ASP A 414 -31.71 -26.83 -10.37
CA ASP A 414 -30.52 -26.11 -9.89
C ASP A 414 -29.70 -25.47 -11.03
N ASP A 415 -29.94 -25.85 -12.28
CA ASP A 415 -29.17 -25.47 -13.48
C ASP A 415 -29.98 -24.61 -14.47
N VAL A 416 -30.74 -23.61 -14.03
CA VAL A 416 -31.47 -22.70 -14.93
C VAL A 416 -30.53 -21.66 -15.56
N TYR A 417 -30.71 -21.42 -16.87
CA TYR A 417 -29.92 -20.50 -17.70
C TYR A 417 -30.74 -19.44 -18.44
N LEU A 418 -32.04 -19.65 -18.69
CA LEU A 418 -32.88 -18.72 -19.45
C LEU A 418 -34.34 -18.73 -18.99
N VAL A 419 -35.02 -17.59 -19.09
CA VAL A 419 -36.46 -17.44 -18.83
C VAL A 419 -37.15 -16.85 -20.05
N VAL A 420 -38.29 -17.41 -20.45
CA VAL A 420 -39.05 -16.96 -21.63
C VAL A 420 -40.55 -16.91 -21.32
N PRO A 421 -41.28 -15.84 -21.69
CA PRO A 421 -42.74 -15.81 -21.58
C PRO A 421 -43.42 -16.91 -22.40
N LYS A 422 -44.25 -17.72 -21.75
CA LYS A 422 -45.00 -18.83 -22.36
C LYS A 422 -46.07 -18.26 -23.30
N ARG A 423 -45.95 -18.59 -24.59
CA ARG A 423 -47.01 -18.37 -25.59
C ARG A 423 -47.48 -19.64 -26.32
N ASN A 424 -46.82 -20.79 -26.15
CA ASN A 424 -47.32 -22.16 -26.40
C ASN A 424 -46.21 -23.20 -26.11
N GLU A 425 -46.56 -24.46 -25.86
CA GLU A 425 -45.61 -25.55 -25.55
C GLU A 425 -44.61 -25.85 -26.68
N VAL A 426 -43.34 -26.07 -26.32
CA VAL A 426 -42.25 -26.48 -27.23
C VAL A 426 -41.48 -27.64 -26.60
N ASP A 427 -41.28 -28.72 -27.36
CA ASP A 427 -40.30 -29.76 -27.03
C ASP A 427 -38.89 -29.33 -27.45
N LEU A 428 -38.23 -28.53 -26.61
CA LEU A 428 -36.92 -27.95 -26.88
C LEU A 428 -35.80 -29.00 -26.95
N ARG A 429 -35.97 -30.20 -26.37
CA ARG A 429 -34.98 -31.29 -26.50
C ARG A 429 -34.83 -31.72 -27.95
N LYS A 430 -35.91 -31.73 -28.75
CA LYS A 430 -35.85 -32.00 -30.20
C LYS A 430 -35.18 -30.88 -31.02
N ILE A 431 -34.96 -29.71 -30.45
CA ILE A 431 -34.43 -28.52 -31.14
C ILE A 431 -32.96 -28.30 -30.76
N LEU A 432 -32.61 -28.43 -29.48
CA LEU A 432 -31.22 -28.46 -29.02
C LEU A 432 -30.43 -29.61 -29.65
N ALA A 433 -31.06 -30.77 -29.86
CA ALA A 433 -30.47 -31.96 -30.48
C ALA A 433 -30.33 -31.92 -32.02
N ARG A 434 -30.82 -30.86 -32.69
CA ARG A 434 -30.60 -30.69 -34.14
C ARG A 434 -29.48 -29.68 -34.40
N ASN A 435 -28.55 -30.06 -35.26
CA ASN A 435 -27.67 -29.10 -35.92
C ASN A 435 -28.49 -28.45 -37.05
N ILE A 436 -28.79 -27.17 -36.88
CA ILE A 436 -29.56 -26.36 -37.83
C ILE A 436 -28.56 -25.50 -38.59
N GLU A 437 -28.46 -25.72 -39.90
CA GLU A 437 -27.56 -24.95 -40.76
C GLU A 437 -28.15 -23.57 -41.06
N TYR A 438 -27.26 -22.57 -41.24
CA TYR A 438 -27.67 -21.16 -41.37
C TYR A 438 -28.48 -20.86 -42.64
N HIS A 439 -28.53 -21.75 -43.63
CA HIS A 439 -29.33 -21.58 -44.84
C HIS A 439 -30.84 -21.82 -44.58
N GLU A 440 -31.21 -22.58 -43.54
CA GLU A 440 -32.61 -22.85 -43.18
C GLU A 440 -33.29 -21.65 -42.48
N PHE A 441 -32.55 -20.61 -42.11
CA PHE A 441 -33.05 -19.47 -41.32
C PHE A 441 -34.11 -18.62 -42.02
N ASP A 442 -34.09 -18.55 -43.35
CA ASP A 442 -34.97 -17.67 -44.12
C ASP A 442 -36.41 -18.22 -44.18
N ASP A 443 -36.57 -19.55 -44.12
CA ASP A 443 -37.87 -20.25 -44.09
C ASP A 443 -38.37 -20.54 -42.65
N MET A 444 -37.62 -20.10 -41.62
CA MET A 444 -37.98 -20.36 -40.23
C MET A 444 -39.04 -19.41 -39.68
N THR A 445 -40.07 -19.99 -39.05
CA THR A 445 -41.01 -19.25 -38.19
C THR A 445 -40.26 -18.48 -37.09
N ASP A 446 -40.77 -17.30 -36.71
CA ASP A 446 -40.21 -16.43 -35.65
C ASP A 446 -39.83 -17.17 -34.36
N ARG A 447 -40.63 -18.17 -33.99
CA ARG A 447 -40.44 -19.04 -32.84
C ARG A 447 -39.13 -19.83 -32.93
N LYS A 448 -38.92 -20.51 -34.07
CA LYS A 448 -37.73 -21.33 -34.36
C LYS A 448 -36.46 -20.48 -34.40
N LEU A 449 -36.58 -19.27 -34.96
CA LEU A 449 -35.48 -18.30 -35.05
C LEU A 449 -35.01 -17.85 -33.66
N ALA A 450 -35.94 -17.55 -32.74
CA ALA A 450 -35.63 -17.17 -31.36
C ALA A 450 -34.95 -18.31 -30.56
N GLU A 451 -35.37 -19.55 -30.79
CA GLU A 451 -34.79 -20.76 -30.15
C GLU A 451 -33.34 -20.98 -30.57
N VAL A 452 -33.03 -20.85 -31.87
CA VAL A 452 -31.64 -20.99 -32.37
C VAL A 452 -30.78 -19.80 -31.95
N ARG A 453 -31.36 -18.58 -31.81
CA ARG A 453 -30.66 -17.42 -31.24
C ARG A 453 -30.21 -17.70 -29.80
N ALA A 454 -31.11 -18.18 -28.95
CA ALA A 454 -30.82 -18.48 -27.56
C ALA A 454 -29.69 -19.51 -27.41
N LYS A 455 -29.69 -20.58 -28.22
CA LYS A 455 -28.61 -21.58 -28.24
C LYS A 455 -27.25 -20.95 -28.57
N LYS A 456 -27.16 -20.14 -29.64
CA LYS A 456 -25.89 -19.55 -30.09
C LYS A 456 -25.30 -18.52 -29.12
N CYS A 457 -26.14 -17.70 -28.47
CA CYS A 457 -25.69 -16.81 -27.41
C CYS A 457 -25.22 -17.57 -26.17
N TYR A 458 -25.91 -18.65 -25.78
CA TYR A 458 -25.49 -19.52 -24.67
C TYR A 458 -24.13 -20.18 -24.95
N ASP A 459 -23.95 -20.76 -26.13
CA ASP A 459 -22.69 -21.40 -26.54
C ASP A 459 -21.52 -20.40 -26.45
N GLY A 460 -21.70 -19.18 -26.97
CA GLY A 460 -20.71 -18.10 -26.89
C GLY A 460 -20.38 -17.66 -25.45
N LEU A 461 -21.40 -17.37 -24.63
CA LEU A 461 -21.21 -16.94 -23.24
C LEU A 461 -20.57 -18.01 -22.35
N SER A 462 -20.92 -19.29 -22.57
CA SER A 462 -20.30 -20.42 -21.86
C SER A 462 -18.82 -20.54 -22.19
N MET A 463 -18.45 -20.34 -23.46
CA MET A 463 -17.05 -20.40 -23.91
C MET A 463 -16.22 -19.23 -23.37
N LEU A 464 -16.78 -18.02 -23.33
CA LEU A 464 -16.10 -16.84 -22.75
C LEU A 464 -15.86 -17.02 -21.24
N LYS A 465 -16.84 -17.56 -20.51
CA LYS A 465 -16.70 -17.87 -19.08
C LYS A 465 -15.59 -18.90 -18.84
N GLU A 466 -15.53 -19.96 -19.66
CA GLU A 466 -14.47 -20.98 -19.57
C GLU A 466 -13.07 -20.37 -19.78
N THR A 467 -12.91 -19.45 -20.76
CA THR A 467 -11.64 -18.75 -20.97
C THR A 467 -11.22 -17.83 -19.83
N ASP A 468 -12.17 -17.08 -19.27
CA ASP A 468 -11.90 -16.18 -18.14
C ASP A 468 -11.43 -17.01 -16.91
N GLU A 469 -12.07 -18.15 -16.63
CA GLU A 469 -11.70 -19.06 -15.53
C GLU A 469 -10.29 -19.66 -15.67
N TYR A 470 -9.86 -20.03 -16.89
CA TYR A 470 -8.50 -20.52 -17.13
C TYR A 470 -7.43 -19.43 -17.00
N ARG A 471 -7.66 -18.22 -17.54
CA ARG A 471 -6.73 -17.09 -17.42
C ARG A 471 -6.50 -16.74 -15.95
N ASP A 472 -7.60 -16.54 -15.21
CA ASP A 472 -7.59 -16.27 -13.78
C ASP A 472 -6.83 -17.33 -12.96
N LEU A 473 -6.89 -18.61 -13.36
CA LEU A 473 -6.12 -19.68 -12.71
C LEU A 473 -4.62 -19.54 -12.96
N PHE A 474 -4.21 -19.31 -14.20
CA PHE A 474 -2.80 -19.17 -14.56
C PHE A 474 -2.17 -17.88 -14.02
N ASP A 475 -2.90 -16.77 -13.96
CA ASP A 475 -2.44 -15.53 -13.31
C ASP A 475 -2.22 -15.72 -11.80
N ARG A 476 -3.12 -16.43 -11.11
CA ARG A 476 -2.91 -16.79 -9.70
C ARG A 476 -1.67 -17.66 -9.50
N VAL A 477 -1.47 -18.68 -10.33
CA VAL A 477 -0.31 -19.59 -10.24
C VAL A 477 1.00 -18.86 -10.56
N SER A 478 1.02 -18.04 -11.61
CA SER A 478 2.13 -17.15 -11.98
C SER A 478 2.51 -16.22 -10.81
N THR A 479 1.51 -15.54 -10.24
CA THR A 479 1.71 -14.63 -9.10
C THR A 479 2.27 -15.36 -7.89
N ILE A 480 1.70 -16.51 -7.50
CA ILE A 480 2.16 -17.30 -6.35
C ILE A 480 3.62 -17.75 -6.53
N LEU A 481 3.96 -18.33 -7.69
CA LEU A 481 5.31 -18.81 -7.96
C LEU A 481 6.32 -17.65 -8.03
N SER A 482 6.01 -16.57 -8.76
CA SER A 482 6.86 -15.38 -8.84
C SER A 482 7.10 -14.76 -7.46
N THR A 483 6.08 -14.65 -6.62
CA THR A 483 6.23 -14.17 -5.23
C THR A 483 7.10 -15.11 -4.41
N GLN A 484 6.91 -16.43 -4.47
CA GLN A 484 7.69 -17.38 -3.68
C GLN A 484 9.16 -17.46 -4.10
N PHE A 485 9.46 -17.42 -5.40
CA PHE A 485 10.85 -17.31 -5.87
C PHE A 485 11.45 -15.95 -5.49
N THR A 486 10.69 -14.85 -5.54
CA THR A 486 11.19 -13.53 -5.12
C THR A 486 11.52 -13.50 -3.63
N LEU A 487 10.68 -14.09 -2.77
CA LEU A 487 10.96 -14.24 -1.33
C LEU A 487 12.21 -15.10 -1.08
N LEU A 488 12.35 -16.23 -1.79
CA LEU A 488 13.56 -17.05 -1.68
C LEU A 488 14.82 -16.32 -2.13
N VAL A 489 14.73 -15.47 -3.17
CA VAL A 489 15.81 -14.58 -3.60
C VAL A 489 16.14 -13.53 -2.54
N GLU A 490 15.13 -12.94 -1.88
CA GLU A 490 15.36 -11.99 -0.77
C GLU A 490 16.01 -12.68 0.44
N GLU A 491 15.60 -13.91 0.77
CA GLU A 491 16.20 -14.76 1.81
C GLU A 491 17.69 -15.05 1.47
N LEU A 492 18.00 -15.43 0.23
CA LEU A 492 19.37 -15.67 -0.26
C LEU A 492 20.22 -14.38 -0.30
N SER A 493 19.68 -13.26 -0.78
CA SER A 493 20.38 -11.97 -0.84
C SER A 493 20.67 -11.39 0.55
N GLN A 494 19.84 -11.69 1.56
CA GLN A 494 20.13 -11.34 2.96
C GLN A 494 21.27 -12.19 3.54
N PHE A 495 21.32 -13.47 3.17
CA PHE A 495 22.35 -14.41 3.60
C PHE A 495 23.76 -13.99 3.13
N GLU A 496 23.86 -13.41 1.94
CA GLU A 496 25.14 -13.27 1.22
C GLU A 496 26.01 -12.05 1.58
N ARG A 497 25.47 -11.01 2.25
CA ARG A 497 26.14 -9.69 2.30
C ARG A 497 26.68 -9.18 3.63
N VAL A 498 26.32 -9.74 4.79
CA VAL A 498 26.56 -9.02 6.06
C VAL A 498 27.28 -9.80 7.17
N GLN A 499 27.03 -11.09 7.39
CA GLN A 499 27.45 -11.72 8.65
C GLN A 499 28.66 -12.66 8.58
N THR A 500 28.74 -13.63 7.67
CA THR A 500 29.76 -14.69 7.81
C THR A 500 31.16 -14.25 7.37
N THR A 501 31.35 -13.95 6.08
CA THR A 501 32.67 -13.59 5.51
C THR A 501 33.19 -12.26 6.06
N SER A 502 32.30 -11.29 6.26
CA SER A 502 32.63 -9.96 6.79
C SER A 502 32.98 -10.01 8.28
N ARG A 503 32.26 -10.77 9.12
CA ARG A 503 32.69 -10.97 10.51
C ARG A 503 34.00 -11.73 10.57
N PHE A 504 34.20 -12.80 9.79
CA PHE A 504 35.49 -13.51 9.80
C PHE A 504 36.65 -12.64 9.33
N ALA A 505 36.49 -11.86 8.25
CA ALA A 505 37.52 -10.91 7.82
C ALA A 505 37.82 -9.89 8.92
N VAL A 506 36.81 -9.25 9.51
CA VAL A 506 36.99 -8.30 10.62
C VAL A 506 37.56 -8.97 11.87
N TYR A 507 37.20 -10.21 12.19
CA TYR A 507 37.74 -10.93 13.36
C TYR A 507 39.20 -11.30 13.17
N VAL A 508 39.58 -11.69 11.95
CA VAL A 508 40.97 -11.98 11.56
C VAL A 508 41.81 -10.71 11.55
N ASP A 509 41.31 -9.64 10.94
CA ASP A 509 42.01 -8.36 10.89
C ASP A 509 42.13 -7.76 12.30
N MET A 510 41.07 -7.78 13.13
CA MET A 510 41.12 -7.35 14.53
C MET A 510 41.97 -8.25 15.42
N ALA A 511 42.04 -9.56 15.18
CA ALA A 511 42.94 -10.47 15.89
C ALA A 511 44.40 -10.30 15.45
N SER A 512 44.65 -9.81 14.23
CA SER A 512 46.01 -9.50 13.76
C SER A 512 46.62 -8.28 14.47
N VAL A 513 45.81 -7.31 14.94
CA VAL A 513 46.31 -6.10 15.63
C VAL A 513 47.03 -6.42 16.96
N PRO A 514 46.48 -7.23 17.90
CA PRO A 514 47.23 -7.72 19.05
C PRO A 514 48.49 -8.50 18.69
N ILE A 515 48.49 -9.19 17.54
CA ILE A 515 49.64 -9.97 17.08
C ILE A 515 50.73 -9.06 16.48
N MET A 516 50.36 -7.93 15.84
CA MET A 516 51.31 -6.91 15.35
C MET A 516 52.07 -6.20 16.48
N LEU A 517 51.56 -6.18 17.71
CA LEU A 517 52.30 -5.65 18.87
C LEU A 517 53.57 -6.48 19.19
N PHE A 518 53.69 -7.71 18.64
CA PHE A 518 54.88 -8.54 18.74
C PHE A 518 55.88 -8.36 17.58
N ASP A 519 55.63 -7.48 16.61
CA ASP A 519 56.52 -7.28 15.45
C ASP A 519 57.89 -6.64 15.82
N GLY A 520 58.03 -6.16 17.07
CA GLY A 520 59.30 -5.74 17.67
C GLY A 520 60.04 -6.83 18.47
N ALA A 521 59.49 -8.05 18.61
CA ALA A 521 59.95 -9.05 19.58
C ALA A 521 60.36 -10.40 18.94
N ASN A 522 61.61 -10.49 18.45
CA ASN A 522 62.27 -11.70 17.91
C ASN A 522 61.64 -12.35 16.66
N GLN A 523 62.53 -12.91 15.81
CA GLN A 523 62.18 -13.51 14.51
C GLN A 523 61.09 -14.60 14.60
N ASP A 524 61.11 -15.44 15.64
CA ASP A 524 60.19 -16.57 15.78
C ASP A 524 58.74 -16.14 16.06
N THR A 525 58.54 -15.05 16.80
CA THR A 525 57.20 -14.52 17.11
C THR A 525 56.53 -13.98 15.86
N LYS A 526 57.33 -13.44 14.93
CA LYS A 526 56.91 -13.04 13.58
C LYS A 526 56.50 -14.26 12.74
N THR A 527 57.27 -15.34 12.74
CA THR A 527 56.89 -16.59 12.03
C THR A 527 55.59 -17.20 12.57
N ILE A 528 55.38 -17.11 13.89
CA ILE A 528 54.14 -17.51 14.58
C ILE A 528 52.94 -16.67 14.10
N SER A 529 53.10 -15.35 14.06
CA SER A 529 52.11 -14.39 13.54
C SER A 529 51.73 -14.71 12.09
N GLU A 530 52.73 -14.87 11.23
CA GLU A 530 52.58 -15.15 9.80
C GLU A 530 51.80 -16.45 9.57
N HIS A 531 52.01 -17.49 10.38
CA HIS A 531 51.28 -18.76 10.24
C HIS A 531 49.80 -18.64 10.64
N CYS A 532 49.48 -17.93 11.72
CA CYS A 532 48.09 -17.69 12.12
C CYS A 532 47.33 -16.87 11.05
N ILE A 533 47.97 -15.82 10.53
CA ILE A 533 47.44 -15.00 9.42
C ILE A 533 47.24 -15.86 8.15
N GLN A 534 48.16 -16.78 7.85
CA GLN A 534 48.05 -17.68 6.70
C GLN A 534 46.84 -18.62 6.82
N GLN A 535 46.61 -19.23 7.99
CA GLN A 535 45.46 -20.13 8.19
C GLN A 535 44.13 -19.37 8.17
N ALA A 536 44.11 -18.18 8.76
CA ALA A 536 42.96 -17.27 8.71
C ALA A 536 42.54 -16.94 7.27
N ARG A 537 43.52 -16.62 6.40
CA ARG A 537 43.30 -16.39 4.96
C ARG A 537 42.73 -17.63 4.27
N GLN A 538 43.24 -18.83 4.56
CA GLN A 538 42.75 -20.07 3.97
C GLN A 538 41.32 -20.44 4.42
N ALA A 539 40.93 -20.14 5.66
CA ALA A 539 39.55 -20.30 6.12
C ALA A 539 38.60 -19.31 5.42
N ARG A 540 39.02 -18.05 5.28
CA ARG A 540 38.30 -17.03 4.51
C ARG A 540 38.07 -17.46 3.05
N GLU A 541 39.09 -17.98 2.36
CA GLU A 541 38.93 -18.50 0.99
C GLU A 541 37.88 -19.61 0.87
N GLU A 542 37.77 -20.48 1.88
CA GLU A 542 36.80 -21.57 1.88
C GLU A 542 35.37 -21.07 2.15
N LEU A 543 35.20 -20.06 3.01
CA LEU A 543 33.92 -19.34 3.18
C LEU A 543 33.54 -18.54 1.92
N GLU A 544 34.49 -17.92 1.22
CA GLU A 544 34.28 -17.26 -0.07
C GLU A 544 33.85 -18.25 -1.16
N ARG A 545 34.31 -19.52 -1.12
CA ARG A 545 33.80 -20.58 -2.01
C ARG A 545 32.36 -20.96 -1.68
N HIS A 546 31.96 -21.00 -0.41
CA HIS A 546 30.56 -21.25 -0.01
C HIS A 546 29.64 -20.08 -0.35
N ALA A 547 30.11 -18.83 -0.25
CA ALA A 547 29.36 -17.66 -0.72
C ALA A 547 29.10 -17.74 -2.24
N LYS A 548 30.10 -18.15 -3.05
CA LYS A 548 29.91 -18.40 -4.49
C LYS A 548 28.91 -19.53 -4.80
N VAL A 549 28.65 -20.45 -3.87
CA VAL A 549 27.57 -21.45 -4.01
C VAL A 549 26.20 -20.80 -3.81
N ALA A 550 26.04 -19.95 -2.79
CA ALA A 550 24.81 -19.17 -2.59
C ALA A 550 24.50 -18.27 -3.80
N MET A 551 25.50 -17.58 -4.36
CA MET A 551 25.37 -16.72 -5.56
C MET A 551 24.75 -17.47 -6.74
N ASN A 552 25.14 -18.73 -6.95
CA ASN A 552 24.61 -19.55 -8.03
C ASN A 552 23.14 -19.91 -7.79
N ILE A 553 22.79 -20.34 -6.57
CA ILE A 553 21.40 -20.68 -6.19
C ILE A 553 20.51 -19.44 -6.27
N GLU A 554 20.99 -18.27 -5.83
CA GLU A 554 20.28 -16.99 -5.95
C GLU A 554 20.04 -16.60 -7.41
N SER A 555 21.07 -16.73 -8.27
CA SER A 555 20.95 -16.45 -9.71
C SER A 555 19.92 -17.38 -10.39
N MET A 556 19.95 -18.67 -10.04
CA MET A 556 18.98 -19.66 -10.53
C MET A 556 17.55 -19.34 -10.06
N ALA A 557 17.36 -18.99 -8.78
CA ALA A 557 16.06 -18.57 -8.25
C ALA A 557 15.56 -17.25 -8.89
N LYS A 558 16.45 -16.28 -9.14
CA LYS A 558 16.13 -15.04 -9.88
C LYS A 558 15.67 -15.30 -11.30
N GLN A 559 16.24 -16.31 -11.96
CA GLN A 559 15.87 -16.65 -13.32
C GLN A 559 14.53 -17.41 -13.37
N LEU A 560 14.34 -18.42 -12.50
CA LEU A 560 13.06 -19.12 -12.37
C LEU A 560 11.91 -18.18 -11.93
N ALA A 561 12.20 -17.13 -11.14
CA ALA A 561 11.24 -16.07 -10.84
C ALA A 561 10.74 -15.36 -12.11
N LYS A 562 11.62 -15.07 -13.09
CA LYS A 562 11.22 -14.50 -14.38
C LYS A 562 10.42 -15.52 -15.20
N ASP A 563 10.91 -16.76 -15.27
CA ASP A 563 10.28 -17.82 -16.05
C ASP A 563 8.88 -18.21 -15.53
N SER A 564 8.60 -17.97 -14.24
CA SER A 564 7.26 -18.10 -13.66
C SER A 564 6.27 -17.03 -14.12
N ARG A 565 6.73 -15.83 -14.48
CA ARG A 565 5.87 -14.76 -15.02
C ARG A 565 5.41 -15.08 -16.44
N ASN A 566 6.21 -15.84 -17.19
CA ASN A 566 5.87 -16.35 -18.53
C ASN A 566 4.75 -17.42 -18.52
N LEU A 567 4.15 -17.73 -17.35
CA LEU A 567 2.97 -18.58 -17.22
C LEU A 567 1.64 -17.85 -17.50
N GLN A 568 1.63 -16.52 -17.56
CA GLN A 568 0.43 -15.75 -17.91
C GLN A 568 -0.08 -16.14 -19.31
N LEU A 569 -1.39 -16.06 -19.52
CA LEU A 569 -2.01 -16.36 -20.82
C LEU A 569 -2.22 -15.07 -21.61
N ASP A 570 -1.81 -15.08 -22.87
CA ASP A 570 -2.01 -13.96 -23.79
C ASP A 570 -3.47 -13.96 -24.24
N ASP A 571 -4.16 -12.82 -24.20
CA ASP A 571 -5.59 -12.73 -24.55
C ASP A 571 -5.75 -12.00 -25.90
N ILE A 572 -6.70 -12.44 -26.73
CA ILE A 572 -7.08 -11.69 -27.93
C ILE A 572 -8.08 -10.64 -27.47
N ASP A 573 -7.56 -9.44 -27.21
CA ASP A 573 -8.32 -8.35 -26.62
C ASP A 573 -9.45 -7.89 -27.56
N LEU A 574 -10.68 -8.28 -27.21
CA LEU A 574 -11.91 -8.00 -27.94
C LEU A 574 -12.93 -7.39 -26.97
N PRO A 575 -12.68 -6.15 -26.51
CA PRO A 575 -13.50 -5.48 -25.52
C PRO A 575 -14.93 -5.26 -26.02
N GLY A 576 -15.91 -5.48 -25.14
CA GLY A 576 -17.34 -5.36 -25.45
C GLY A 576 -18.01 -6.62 -25.99
N MET A 577 -17.27 -7.70 -26.31
CA MET A 577 -17.88 -8.90 -26.92
C MET A 577 -18.97 -9.54 -26.05
N ARG A 578 -18.84 -9.54 -24.72
CA ARG A 578 -19.85 -10.12 -23.81
C ARG A 578 -21.12 -9.28 -23.84
N GLU A 579 -20.98 -7.97 -23.71
CA GLU A 579 -22.04 -6.97 -23.77
C GLU A 579 -22.73 -6.97 -25.15
N GLU A 580 -21.98 -7.24 -26.22
CA GLU A 580 -22.45 -7.33 -27.60
C GLU A 580 -23.27 -8.61 -27.83
N ILE A 581 -22.83 -9.77 -27.31
CA ILE A 581 -23.61 -11.03 -27.31
C ILE A 581 -24.87 -10.89 -26.45
N GLU A 582 -24.78 -10.22 -25.30
CA GLU A 582 -25.92 -9.93 -24.43
C GLU A 582 -26.91 -8.98 -25.13
N SER A 583 -26.44 -7.95 -25.85
CA SER A 583 -27.27 -7.07 -26.67
C SER A 583 -28.05 -7.82 -27.76
N TYR A 584 -27.48 -8.91 -28.29
CA TYR A 584 -28.09 -9.74 -29.32
C TYR A 584 -29.41 -10.40 -28.86
N PHE A 585 -29.65 -10.51 -27.54
CA PHE A 585 -30.95 -10.93 -26.99
C PHE A 585 -32.09 -9.90 -27.15
N PHE A 586 -31.81 -8.65 -27.52
CA PHE A 586 -32.80 -7.57 -27.47
C PHE A 586 -33.18 -6.96 -28.84
N TYR A 587 -32.49 -7.30 -29.93
CA TYR A 587 -32.86 -6.87 -31.29
C TYR A 587 -34.11 -7.57 -31.85
N ASP A 588 -34.78 -6.90 -32.80
CA ASP A 588 -35.98 -7.39 -33.49
C ASP A 588 -35.66 -8.28 -34.71
N LYS A 589 -36.70 -8.95 -35.24
CA LYS A 589 -36.56 -9.89 -36.37
C LYS A 589 -35.98 -9.23 -37.64
N ARG A 590 -36.36 -7.98 -37.93
CA ARG A 590 -35.92 -7.27 -39.15
C ARG A 590 -34.45 -6.89 -39.03
N THR A 591 -34.03 -6.36 -37.88
CA THR A 591 -32.63 -6.03 -37.59
C THR A 591 -31.73 -7.26 -37.66
N ILE A 592 -32.19 -8.40 -37.12
CA ILE A 592 -31.45 -9.67 -37.12
C ILE A 592 -31.26 -10.23 -38.54
N LEU A 593 -32.31 -10.26 -39.37
CA LEU A 593 -32.21 -10.77 -40.75
C LEU A 593 -31.26 -9.90 -41.60
N SER A 594 -31.22 -8.58 -41.38
CA SER A 594 -30.24 -7.70 -42.02
C SER A 594 -28.79 -7.85 -41.51
N THR A 595 -28.57 -8.52 -40.37
CA THR A 595 -27.24 -8.65 -39.71
C THR A 595 -26.73 -10.10 -39.67
N ARG A 596 -27.21 -10.97 -40.57
CA ARG A 596 -26.82 -12.39 -40.71
C ARG A 596 -25.30 -12.62 -40.58
N VAL A 597 -24.50 -11.83 -41.29
CA VAL A 597 -23.02 -11.90 -41.33
C VAL A 597 -22.39 -11.58 -39.97
N TYR A 598 -22.90 -10.56 -39.27
CA TYR A 598 -22.38 -10.09 -37.99
C TYR A 598 -22.59 -11.13 -36.86
N SER A 599 -23.74 -11.80 -36.85
CA SER A 599 -24.02 -12.88 -35.89
C SER A 599 -23.09 -14.09 -36.03
N GLN A 600 -22.61 -14.37 -37.25
CA GLN A 600 -21.64 -15.42 -37.52
C GLN A 600 -20.24 -15.00 -37.04
N GLN A 601 -19.85 -13.76 -37.33
CA GLN A 601 -18.56 -13.19 -36.90
C GLN A 601 -18.41 -13.20 -35.37
N LEU A 602 -19.43 -12.83 -34.61
CA LEU A 602 -19.37 -12.74 -33.15
C LEU A 602 -19.17 -14.10 -32.45
N VAL A 603 -19.88 -15.15 -32.89
CA VAL A 603 -19.67 -16.51 -32.38
C VAL A 603 -18.32 -17.08 -32.83
N GLU A 604 -17.92 -16.81 -34.08
CA GLU A 604 -16.60 -17.23 -34.59
C GLU A 604 -15.44 -16.56 -33.83
N GLN A 605 -15.61 -15.31 -33.38
CA GLN A 605 -14.66 -14.63 -32.48
C GLN A 605 -14.59 -15.31 -31.10
N CYS A 606 -15.71 -15.75 -30.52
CA CYS A 606 -15.71 -16.54 -29.28
C CYS A 606 -14.90 -17.85 -29.45
N TYR A 607 -15.11 -18.56 -30.57
CA TYR A 607 -14.36 -19.77 -30.91
C TYR A 607 -12.86 -19.48 -31.10
N LYS A 608 -12.51 -18.39 -31.79
CA LYS A 608 -11.11 -17.96 -31.97
C LYS A 608 -10.43 -17.64 -30.64
N ARG A 609 -11.09 -16.87 -29.76
CA ARG A 609 -10.56 -16.54 -28.43
C ARG A 609 -10.38 -17.78 -27.54
N ARG A 610 -11.37 -18.69 -27.50
CA ARG A 610 -11.24 -19.95 -26.74
C ARG A 610 -10.14 -20.85 -27.29
N ASN A 611 -10.10 -21.05 -28.60
CA ASN A 611 -9.08 -21.91 -29.21
C ASN A 611 -7.67 -21.34 -28.98
N HIS A 612 -7.48 -20.03 -29.08
CA HIS A 612 -6.21 -19.37 -28.78
C HIS A 612 -5.72 -19.62 -27.33
N ILE A 613 -6.60 -19.45 -26.34
CA ILE A 613 -6.29 -19.73 -24.93
C ILE A 613 -5.96 -21.22 -24.72
N MET A 614 -6.75 -22.13 -25.32
CA MET A 614 -6.53 -23.58 -25.20
C MET A 614 -5.26 -24.05 -25.90
N GLU A 615 -4.89 -23.45 -27.04
CA GLU A 615 -3.62 -23.68 -27.75
C GLU A 615 -2.42 -23.28 -26.89
N GLN A 616 -2.49 -22.18 -26.12
CA GLN A 616 -1.40 -21.83 -25.20
C GLN A 616 -1.24 -22.82 -24.04
N ILE A 617 -2.34 -23.39 -23.53
CA ILE A 617 -2.30 -24.35 -22.42
C ILE A 617 -1.81 -25.73 -22.90
N PHE A 618 -2.32 -26.21 -24.05
CA PHE A 618 -2.20 -27.60 -24.51
C PHE A 618 -1.52 -27.82 -25.87
N LYS A 619 -1.11 -26.78 -26.61
CA LYS A 619 -0.54 -26.80 -27.99
C LYS A 619 -1.45 -27.34 -29.11
N SER A 620 -2.47 -28.14 -28.80
CA SER A 620 -3.51 -28.56 -29.76
C SER A 620 -4.76 -29.03 -28.99
N PRO A 621 -5.99 -28.68 -29.41
CA PRO A 621 -7.21 -29.08 -28.71
C PRO A 621 -7.36 -30.60 -28.50
N ASP A 622 -6.90 -31.40 -29.46
CA ASP A 622 -7.08 -32.86 -29.48
C ASP A 622 -5.96 -33.65 -28.78
N LYS A 623 -4.97 -32.98 -28.17
CA LYS A 623 -3.86 -33.65 -27.49
C LYS A 623 -3.60 -33.05 -26.11
N ILE A 624 -3.80 -33.85 -25.06
CA ILE A 624 -3.61 -33.51 -23.64
C ILE A 624 -2.10 -33.40 -23.28
N GLN A 625 -1.26 -32.95 -24.21
CA GLN A 625 0.20 -32.81 -24.04
C GLN A 625 0.65 -31.35 -24.03
N LYS A 626 0.47 -30.75 -22.84
CA LYS A 626 1.48 -29.96 -22.12
C LYS A 626 2.22 -28.85 -22.92
N CYS A 627 1.90 -27.59 -22.62
CA CYS A 627 2.85 -26.47 -22.73
C CYS A 627 2.97 -25.69 -21.40
N LYS A 628 2.07 -24.73 -21.13
CA LYS A 628 2.13 -23.89 -19.90
C LYS A 628 1.77 -24.67 -18.62
N LEU A 629 0.85 -25.64 -18.66
CA LEU A 629 0.48 -26.45 -17.47
C LEU A 629 1.64 -27.29 -16.93
N LYS A 630 2.48 -27.89 -17.80
CA LYS A 630 3.68 -28.63 -17.37
C LYS A 630 4.67 -27.68 -16.70
N GLN A 631 4.95 -26.55 -17.33
CA GLN A 631 5.88 -25.54 -16.84
C GLN A 631 5.49 -25.05 -15.43
N ALA A 632 4.19 -24.89 -15.14
CA ALA A 632 3.71 -24.53 -13.80
C ALA A 632 4.00 -25.63 -12.74
N MET A 633 3.77 -26.90 -13.07
CA MET A 633 4.08 -28.02 -12.17
C MET A 633 5.59 -28.19 -11.96
N ASP A 634 6.36 -28.10 -13.04
CA ASP A 634 7.82 -28.21 -13.05
C ASP A 634 8.46 -27.08 -12.20
N LEU A 635 7.99 -25.84 -12.33
CA LEU A 635 8.43 -24.70 -11.51
C LEU A 635 8.08 -24.88 -10.01
N ALA A 636 6.92 -25.45 -9.69
CA ALA A 636 6.53 -25.72 -8.30
C ALA A 636 7.42 -26.81 -7.65
N ALA A 637 7.86 -27.80 -8.42
CA ALA A 637 8.84 -28.79 -7.99
C ALA A 637 10.21 -28.13 -7.72
N SER A 638 10.73 -27.34 -8.67
CA SER A 638 12.00 -26.60 -8.50
C SER A 638 12.00 -25.69 -7.28
N LEU A 639 10.90 -24.96 -7.02
CA LEU A 639 10.76 -24.11 -5.84
C LEU A 639 10.89 -24.91 -4.53
N SER A 640 10.29 -26.10 -4.49
CA SER A 640 10.31 -26.98 -3.33
C SER A 640 11.73 -27.51 -3.06
N GLN A 641 12.42 -27.95 -4.12
CA GLN A 641 13.80 -28.44 -4.04
C GLN A 641 14.78 -27.33 -3.64
N LEU A 642 14.67 -26.14 -4.26
CA LEU A 642 15.51 -24.97 -3.94
C LEU A 642 15.37 -24.53 -2.47
N ARG A 643 14.16 -24.58 -1.89
CA ARG A 643 13.97 -24.29 -0.46
C ARG A 643 14.62 -25.34 0.44
N PHE A 644 14.57 -26.63 0.07
CA PHE A 644 15.26 -27.70 0.80
C PHE A 644 16.79 -27.55 0.74
N ASP A 645 17.34 -27.25 -0.45
CA ASP A 645 18.77 -27.07 -0.65
C ASP A 645 19.32 -25.80 0.02
N TYR A 646 18.53 -24.72 0.06
CA TYR A 646 18.86 -23.52 0.85
C TYR A 646 18.95 -23.82 2.35
N GLN A 647 17.96 -24.54 2.91
CA GLN A 647 17.99 -24.95 4.33
C GLN A 647 19.23 -25.81 4.65
N ARG A 648 19.60 -26.72 3.73
CA ARG A 648 20.80 -27.55 3.86
C ARG A 648 22.08 -26.72 3.80
N LEU A 649 22.14 -25.71 2.93
CA LEU A 649 23.28 -24.78 2.83
C LEU A 649 23.43 -23.92 4.09
N GLN A 650 22.34 -23.43 4.67
CA GLN A 650 22.35 -22.69 5.94
C GLN A 650 22.98 -23.51 7.07
N ASN A 651 22.50 -24.74 7.28
CA ASN A 651 23.02 -25.64 8.31
C ASN A 651 24.52 -25.90 8.11
N THR A 652 24.90 -26.19 6.86
CA THR A 652 26.30 -26.47 6.48
C THR A 652 27.24 -25.30 6.73
N ILE A 653 26.77 -24.06 6.55
CA ILE A 653 27.57 -22.85 6.80
C ILE A 653 27.63 -22.54 8.31
N SER A 654 26.57 -22.82 9.08
CA SER A 654 26.61 -22.74 10.55
C SER A 654 27.69 -23.67 11.11
N GLU A 655 27.70 -24.93 10.71
CA GLU A 655 28.73 -25.90 11.12
C GLU A 655 30.15 -25.43 10.77
N CYS A 656 30.35 -24.81 9.60
CA CYS A 656 31.65 -24.25 9.22
C CYS A 656 32.06 -23.04 10.08
N VAL A 657 31.11 -22.22 10.55
CA VAL A 657 31.36 -21.10 11.48
C VAL A 657 31.77 -21.63 12.84
N ASP A 658 31.03 -22.60 13.39
CA ASP A 658 31.28 -23.17 14.71
C ASP A 658 32.67 -23.84 14.78
N LEU A 659 33.08 -24.54 13.72
CA LEU A 659 34.40 -25.17 13.58
C LEU A 659 35.57 -24.17 13.50
N LEU A 660 35.30 -22.93 13.12
CA LEU A 660 36.30 -21.86 13.01
C LEU A 660 36.31 -20.94 14.23
N GLU A 661 35.16 -20.68 14.86
CA GLU A 661 35.11 -19.72 15.96
C GLU A 661 35.89 -20.21 17.19
N LYS A 662 35.68 -21.47 17.62
CA LYS A 662 36.31 -22.01 18.85
C LYS A 662 37.85 -21.89 18.86
N PRO A 663 38.62 -22.36 17.85
CA PRO A 663 40.08 -22.22 17.85
C PRO A 663 40.57 -20.76 17.83
N PHE A 664 39.82 -19.84 17.22
CA PHE A 664 40.16 -18.41 17.21
C PHE A 664 39.84 -17.72 18.55
N GLN A 665 38.79 -18.13 19.27
CA GLN A 665 38.52 -17.64 20.63
C GLN A 665 39.62 -18.12 21.59
N GLU A 666 40.00 -19.40 21.57
CA GLU A 666 41.08 -19.94 22.41
C GLU A 666 42.42 -19.24 22.15
N MET A 667 42.75 -18.98 20.88
CA MET A 667 43.94 -18.19 20.50
C MET A 667 43.90 -16.76 21.05
N LYS A 668 42.74 -16.08 20.95
CA LYS A 668 42.52 -14.73 21.48
C LYS A 668 42.63 -14.68 23.00
N GLU A 669 42.14 -15.69 23.71
CA GLU A 669 42.27 -15.81 25.18
C GLU A 669 43.70 -16.07 25.62
N VAL A 670 44.50 -16.80 24.85
CA VAL A 670 45.95 -16.95 25.10
C VAL A 670 46.65 -15.60 24.91
N VAL A 671 46.42 -14.90 23.80
CA VAL A 671 47.03 -13.59 23.52
C VAL A 671 46.65 -12.55 24.58
N ASN A 672 45.38 -12.49 24.98
CA ASN A 672 44.90 -11.55 26.01
C ASN A 672 45.54 -11.82 27.39
N ARG A 673 45.73 -13.09 27.78
CA ARG A 673 46.45 -13.43 29.03
C ARG A 673 47.91 -13.00 28.97
N CYS A 674 48.58 -13.22 27.84
CA CYS A 674 49.96 -12.76 27.60
C CYS A 674 50.11 -11.24 27.60
N LEU A 675 49.06 -10.46 27.29
CA LEU A 675 49.06 -9.00 27.35
C LEU A 675 48.76 -8.45 28.76
N GLN A 676 48.00 -9.19 29.58
CA GLN A 676 47.64 -8.78 30.95
C GLN A 676 48.74 -9.09 31.96
N GLU A 677 49.42 -10.23 31.83
CA GLU A 677 50.58 -10.58 32.66
C GLU A 677 51.87 -10.22 31.90
N GLN A 678 52.55 -9.13 32.31
CA GLN A 678 53.84 -8.69 31.74
C GLN A 678 55.02 -9.63 32.10
N GLY A 679 54.86 -10.94 31.89
CA GLY A 679 55.79 -11.96 32.38
C GLY A 679 55.67 -13.38 31.79
N TYR A 680 54.80 -13.65 30.80
CA TYR A 680 54.77 -14.98 30.17
C TYR A 680 56.02 -15.26 29.33
N SER A 681 56.66 -16.40 29.59
CA SER A 681 57.86 -16.82 28.85
C SER A 681 57.55 -17.34 27.44
N ARG A 682 58.44 -17.06 26.49
CA ARG A 682 58.45 -17.53 25.08
C ARG A 682 58.07 -19.01 24.93
N ASP A 683 58.54 -19.85 25.84
CA ASP A 683 58.39 -21.30 25.84
C ASP A 683 56.92 -21.76 26.07
N SER A 684 56.13 -20.96 26.79
CA SER A 684 54.71 -21.23 27.08
C SER A 684 53.78 -20.90 25.90
N MET A 685 54.10 -19.82 25.17
CA MET A 685 53.38 -19.40 23.95
C MET A 685 53.57 -20.45 22.84
N GLN A 686 54.81 -20.92 22.66
CA GLN A 686 55.19 -21.89 21.64
C GLN A 686 54.54 -23.27 21.90
N LYS A 687 54.43 -23.71 23.16
CA LYS A 687 53.69 -24.93 23.55
C LYS A 687 52.20 -24.83 23.26
N SER A 688 51.57 -23.69 23.59
CA SER A 688 50.13 -23.46 23.34
C SER A 688 49.79 -23.49 21.85
N MET A 689 50.63 -22.92 20.99
CA MET A 689 50.43 -22.99 19.54
C MET A 689 50.69 -24.37 18.95
N HIS A 690 51.68 -25.09 19.47
CA HIS A 690 51.92 -26.48 19.05
C HIS A 690 50.75 -27.41 19.41
N PHE A 691 50.05 -27.11 20.51
CA PHE A 691 48.83 -27.81 20.94
C PHE A 691 47.63 -27.55 20.01
N LEU A 692 47.45 -26.32 19.49
CA LEU A 692 46.34 -25.95 18.60
C LEU A 692 46.56 -26.35 17.12
N ALA A 693 47.82 -26.46 16.67
CA ALA A 693 48.16 -26.75 15.27
C ALA A 693 47.60 -28.08 14.66
N PRO A 694 47.27 -29.14 15.43
CA PRO A 694 46.54 -30.30 14.94
C PRO A 694 45.04 -30.01 14.70
N GLU A 695 44.36 -29.35 15.66
CA GLU A 695 42.92 -29.07 15.62
C GLU A 695 42.58 -28.17 14.42
N PHE A 696 43.40 -27.14 14.17
CA PHE A 696 43.27 -26.32 12.95
C PHE A 696 43.42 -27.12 11.65
N ARG A 697 44.38 -28.05 11.57
CA ARG A 697 44.60 -28.88 10.37
C ARG A 697 43.45 -29.85 10.14
N GLU A 698 42.89 -30.42 11.21
CA GLU A 698 41.72 -31.29 11.11
C GLU A 698 40.47 -30.50 10.69
N ASN A 699 40.21 -29.34 11.30
CA ASN A 699 39.07 -28.50 10.93
C ASN A 699 39.19 -28.01 9.49
N GLN A 700 40.39 -27.68 9.00
CA GLN A 700 40.60 -27.36 7.58
C GLN A 700 40.30 -28.54 6.64
N ALA A 701 40.67 -29.77 7.02
CA ALA A 701 40.35 -30.96 6.25
C ALA A 701 38.83 -31.24 6.22
N ARG A 702 38.14 -31.01 7.35
CA ARG A 702 36.67 -31.08 7.46
C ARG A 702 36.00 -30.06 6.55
N MET A 703 36.37 -28.77 6.61
CA MET A 703 35.81 -27.73 5.71
C MET A 703 35.99 -28.07 4.23
N LYS A 704 37.19 -28.53 3.81
CA LYS A 704 37.46 -28.94 2.41
C LYS A 704 36.58 -30.13 1.96
N LYS A 705 36.20 -31.02 2.87
CA LYS A 705 35.25 -32.10 2.62
C LYS A 705 33.83 -31.55 2.45
N THR A 706 33.44 -30.60 3.29
CA THR A 706 32.15 -29.91 3.24
C THR A 706 31.95 -29.14 1.92
N THR A 707 32.94 -28.36 1.46
CA THR A 707 32.87 -27.65 0.16
C THR A 707 32.62 -28.60 -1.02
N ARG A 708 33.18 -29.82 -0.99
CA ARG A 708 32.96 -30.85 -2.02
C ARG A 708 31.51 -31.35 -2.00
N SER A 709 30.89 -31.46 -0.83
CA SER A 709 29.47 -31.82 -0.69
C SER A 709 28.54 -30.71 -1.23
N CYS A 710 28.85 -29.44 -0.97
CA CYS A 710 28.08 -28.31 -1.53
C CYS A 710 28.14 -28.26 -3.07
N LYS A 711 29.29 -28.58 -3.67
CA LYS A 711 29.41 -28.70 -5.13
C LYS A 711 28.56 -29.85 -5.71
N LYS A 712 28.42 -30.96 -4.98
CA LYS A 712 27.55 -32.08 -5.38
C LYS A 712 26.07 -31.65 -5.41
N LEU A 713 25.64 -30.90 -4.39
CA LEU A 713 24.28 -30.34 -4.29
C LEU A 713 23.91 -29.48 -5.51
N ILE A 714 24.79 -28.55 -5.91
CA ILE A 714 24.58 -27.72 -7.10
C ILE A 714 24.44 -28.56 -8.37
N ASN A 715 25.25 -29.62 -8.50
CA ASN A 715 25.19 -30.48 -9.67
C ASN A 715 23.91 -31.31 -9.72
N GLU A 716 23.41 -31.79 -8.58
CA GLU A 716 22.11 -32.48 -8.45
C GLU A 716 20.97 -31.53 -8.84
N LEU A 717 20.95 -30.31 -8.28
CA LEU A 717 19.98 -29.25 -8.60
C LEU A 717 20.01 -28.83 -10.09
N ASN A 718 21.19 -28.69 -10.69
CA ASN A 718 21.33 -28.39 -12.12
C ASN A 718 20.78 -29.55 -12.98
N GLN A 719 21.07 -30.80 -12.62
CA GLN A 719 20.56 -31.97 -13.34
C GLN A 719 19.04 -32.10 -13.26
N GLU A 720 18.42 -31.73 -12.14
CA GLU A 720 16.95 -31.68 -12.04
C GLU A 720 16.37 -30.55 -12.90
N ILE A 721 16.96 -29.36 -12.90
CA ILE A 721 16.53 -28.24 -13.76
C ILE A 721 16.67 -28.58 -15.26
N GLU A 722 17.73 -29.31 -15.65
CA GLU A 722 17.91 -29.86 -16.99
C GLU A 722 16.84 -30.90 -17.35
N GLN A 723 16.48 -31.81 -16.42
CA GLN A 723 15.37 -32.77 -16.60
C GLN A 723 14.01 -32.09 -16.76
N LEU A 724 13.82 -30.89 -16.20
CA LEU A 724 12.63 -30.07 -16.36
C LEU A 724 12.60 -29.30 -17.70
N GLY A 725 13.66 -29.39 -18.52
CA GLY A 725 13.73 -28.82 -19.87
C GLY A 725 14.30 -27.40 -19.95
N PHE A 726 15.12 -27.00 -18.96
CA PHE A 726 15.84 -25.74 -18.97
C PHE A 726 17.35 -26.01 -19.07
N ILE A 727 17.99 -25.50 -20.13
CA ILE A 727 19.44 -25.61 -20.33
C ILE A 727 20.10 -24.29 -19.94
N ARG A 728 21.22 -24.35 -19.21
CA ARG A 728 22.00 -23.18 -18.82
C ARG A 728 22.91 -22.72 -19.96
N MET A 729 22.64 -21.54 -20.50
CA MET A 729 23.44 -20.83 -21.51
C MET A 729 24.09 -19.61 -20.85
N GLY A 730 25.32 -19.77 -20.37
CA GLY A 730 26.03 -18.75 -19.59
C GLY A 730 25.35 -18.45 -18.25
N ASP A 731 25.02 -17.17 -18.02
CA ASP A 731 24.30 -16.70 -16.83
C ASP A 731 22.76 -16.75 -16.97
N THR A 732 22.27 -17.33 -18.07
CA THR A 732 20.84 -17.43 -18.40
C THR A 732 20.39 -18.89 -18.50
N LEU A 733 19.24 -19.23 -17.88
CA LEU A 733 18.52 -20.47 -18.17
C LEU A 733 17.60 -20.23 -19.36
N VAL A 734 17.60 -21.16 -20.32
CA VAL A 734 16.80 -21.08 -21.54
C VAL A 734 15.95 -22.36 -21.64
N LYS A 735 14.63 -22.19 -21.78
CA LYS A 735 13.70 -23.32 -21.97
C LYS A 735 13.87 -23.90 -23.38
N THR A 736 14.17 -25.19 -23.51
CA THR A 736 14.36 -25.83 -24.82
C THR A 736 13.04 -26.12 -25.53
N GLU A 737 12.49 -25.11 -26.21
CA GLU A 737 11.32 -25.26 -27.08
C GLU A 737 11.47 -24.56 -28.44
N GLN A 738 12.43 -24.99 -29.27
CA GLN A 738 12.31 -25.03 -30.74
C GLN A 738 13.57 -25.64 -31.40
N ARG A 739 13.56 -26.95 -31.68
CA ARG A 739 14.33 -27.57 -32.78
C ARG A 739 13.54 -28.77 -33.33
N MET A 740 12.54 -28.46 -34.16
CA MET A 740 11.85 -29.40 -35.04
C MET A 740 11.64 -28.71 -36.39
N GLY A 741 12.73 -28.63 -37.15
CA GLY A 741 12.81 -28.02 -38.47
C GLY A 741 14.15 -28.44 -39.08
N LYS A 742 14.13 -29.46 -39.93
CA LYS A 742 15.28 -29.82 -40.77
C LYS A 742 15.42 -28.73 -41.83
N ASP A 743 16.64 -28.21 -42.04
CA ASP A 743 17.23 -27.91 -43.37
C ASP A 743 18.48 -26.99 -43.34
N GLU A 744 18.86 -26.40 -42.19
CA GLU A 744 20.06 -25.52 -42.10
C GLU A 744 21.36 -26.22 -41.64
N GLU A 745 21.39 -27.55 -41.61
CA GLU A 745 22.54 -28.35 -41.15
C GLU A 745 23.67 -28.49 -42.22
N LYS A 746 23.89 -27.45 -43.05
CA LYS A 746 24.80 -27.49 -44.22
C LYS A 746 25.71 -26.29 -44.47
N GLU A 747 25.59 -25.17 -43.75
CA GLU A 747 26.50 -24.02 -43.96
C GLU A 747 27.54 -23.80 -42.85
N GLU A 748 27.27 -24.12 -41.59
CA GLU A 748 28.25 -23.87 -40.50
C GLU A 748 29.36 -24.94 -40.37
N GLU A 749 29.22 -26.13 -40.98
CA GLU A 749 30.28 -27.17 -40.96
C GLU A 749 31.50 -26.82 -41.86
N LYS A 750 31.47 -25.69 -42.57
CA LYS A 750 32.57 -25.23 -43.45
C LYS A 750 33.54 -24.24 -42.82
N THR A 751 33.19 -23.60 -41.71
CA THR A 751 34.02 -22.52 -41.12
C THR A 751 34.89 -22.98 -39.95
N LEU A 752 34.63 -24.16 -39.38
CA LEU A 752 35.43 -24.76 -38.29
C LEU A 752 36.54 -25.72 -38.75
N LYS A 753 37.14 -25.49 -39.93
CA LYS A 753 38.37 -26.18 -40.38
C LYS A 753 39.34 -25.24 -41.10
N LYS A 754 39.97 -24.33 -40.36
CA LYS A 754 41.33 -23.82 -40.66
C LYS A 754 41.95 -23.07 -39.47
N SER A 755 43.28 -23.13 -39.43
CA SER A 755 44.20 -22.41 -38.54
C SER A 755 44.06 -22.60 -37.02
N GLU A 756 44.65 -23.68 -36.52
CA GLU A 756 45.67 -23.54 -35.46
C GLU A 756 46.97 -22.94 -36.07
N GLU A 757 47.97 -22.63 -35.24
CA GLU A 757 49.18 -21.84 -35.54
C GLU A 757 48.89 -20.31 -35.56
N THR A 758 49.69 -19.41 -34.96
CA THR A 758 51.12 -19.50 -34.54
C THR A 758 51.42 -18.69 -33.26
N GLN A 759 52.63 -18.83 -32.72
CA GLN A 759 53.16 -18.11 -31.53
C GLN A 759 53.56 -16.64 -31.83
N GLU A 760 53.66 -15.79 -30.79
CA GLU A 760 54.85 -14.96 -30.39
C GLU A 760 54.60 -13.56 -29.74
N GLN A 761 55.36 -13.30 -28.66
CA GLN A 761 56.00 -12.04 -28.19
C GLN A 761 55.21 -10.73 -27.81
N ILE A 762 55.17 -10.40 -26.50
CA ILE A 762 55.92 -9.30 -25.77
C ILE A 762 55.95 -7.86 -26.41
N PRO A 763 55.80 -6.69 -25.68
CA PRO A 763 56.38 -6.34 -24.35
C PRO A 763 55.60 -5.45 -23.32
N THR A 764 56.21 -5.40 -22.11
CA THR A 764 56.26 -4.38 -21.01
C THR A 764 56.09 -2.88 -21.38
N LEU A 765 55.67 -1.94 -20.50
CA LEU A 765 56.26 -1.40 -19.23
C LEU A 765 55.15 -0.66 -18.42
N LYS A 766 55.04 -0.64 -17.07
CA LYS A 766 55.94 -0.19 -15.96
C LYS A 766 55.87 1.33 -15.67
N LEU A 767 55.28 1.74 -14.52
CA LEU A 767 55.80 2.72 -13.52
C LEU A 767 54.70 3.42 -12.66
N SER A 768 54.93 3.40 -11.34
CA SER A 768 54.57 4.43 -10.34
C SER A 768 55.79 5.38 -10.15
N PRO A 769 55.92 6.29 -9.15
CA PRO A 769 54.99 6.77 -8.10
C PRO A 769 55.01 8.32 -7.89
N GLU A 770 54.39 8.82 -6.79
CA GLU A 770 54.78 10.05 -6.02
C GLU A 770 54.73 11.44 -6.75
N ALA A 771 54.75 12.63 -6.11
CA ALA A 771 54.85 13.05 -4.71
C ALA A 771 54.01 14.34 -4.42
N CYS A 772 54.23 14.97 -3.26
CA CYS A 772 53.46 16.08 -2.67
C CYS A 772 54.17 17.46 -2.75
N THR A 773 53.47 18.54 -2.34
CA THR A 773 53.94 19.95 -2.11
C THR A 773 54.24 20.77 -3.40
N SER A 774 54.20 22.11 -3.44
CA SER A 774 54.16 23.16 -2.41
C SER A 774 53.45 24.44 -2.90
N GLU A 775 53.18 25.38 -1.99
CA GLU A 775 52.63 26.73 -2.25
C GLU A 775 53.65 27.67 -2.93
N LEU A 776 53.17 28.69 -3.64
CA LEU A 776 53.78 30.04 -3.67
C LEU A 776 52.86 31.10 -4.29
N ASP A 777 52.76 32.26 -3.64
CA ASP A 777 51.94 33.40 -4.04
C ASP A 777 52.39 34.08 -5.35
N THR A 778 51.43 34.70 -6.04
CA THR A 778 51.70 36.01 -6.66
C THR A 778 50.40 36.82 -6.82
N THR A 779 50.33 37.95 -6.12
CA THR A 779 49.19 38.88 -6.14
C THR A 779 49.11 39.67 -7.44
N VAL A 780 47.96 39.63 -8.11
CA VAL A 780 47.48 40.75 -8.95
C VAL A 780 46.02 41.02 -8.60
N SER A 781 45.78 42.15 -7.95
CA SER A 781 44.46 42.61 -7.53
C SER A 781 43.63 43.10 -8.71
N PHE A 782 42.46 42.50 -8.91
CA PHE A 782 41.32 43.15 -9.54
C PHE A 782 40.14 43.07 -8.57
N GLU A 783 39.84 44.18 -7.91
CA GLU A 783 38.65 44.30 -7.07
C GLU A 783 37.41 44.39 -7.97
N SER A 784 36.64 43.30 -8.03
CA SER A 784 35.20 43.37 -8.23
C SER A 784 34.53 42.55 -7.14
N SER A 785 33.61 43.19 -6.43
CA SER A 785 32.98 42.67 -5.21
C SER A 785 32.17 41.41 -5.49
N SER A 786 32.70 40.26 -5.09
CA SER A 786 31.97 38.99 -5.05
C SER A 786 31.70 38.60 -3.59
N THR A 787 30.47 38.88 -3.15
CA THR A 787 29.92 38.49 -1.85
C THR A 787 29.70 36.97 -1.81
N SER A 788 30.71 36.22 -1.36
CA SER A 788 30.56 34.79 -1.09
C SER A 788 29.97 34.57 0.31
N PHE A 789 28.72 34.14 0.38
CA PHE A 789 28.10 33.65 1.60
C PHE A 789 28.42 32.17 1.82
N GLU A 790 29.09 31.83 2.92
CA GLU A 790 29.32 30.44 3.35
C GLU A 790 28.21 29.94 4.29
N SER A 791 28.03 28.62 4.35
CA SER A 791 26.85 27.98 4.93
C SER A 791 26.81 28.02 6.46
N THR A 792 26.18 29.05 7.02
CA THR A 792 25.51 28.97 8.33
C THR A 792 24.15 28.27 8.19
N PRO A 793 23.60 27.67 9.27
CA PRO A 793 22.18 27.30 9.28
C PRO A 793 21.33 28.56 9.02
N PRO A 794 20.14 28.44 8.42
CA PRO A 794 19.29 29.58 8.11
C PRO A 794 19.07 30.42 9.37
N SER A 795 19.26 31.73 9.25
CA SER A 795 18.98 32.66 10.33
C SER A 795 17.50 32.61 10.70
N SER A 796 17.22 32.92 11.96
CA SER A 796 15.87 33.08 12.50
C SER A 796 14.90 33.87 11.62
N SER A 797 15.40 34.91 10.96
CA SER A 797 14.67 35.75 10.02
C SER A 797 14.13 35.02 8.79
N SER A 798 14.70 33.85 8.43
CA SER A 798 14.29 33.06 7.27
C SER A 798 13.02 32.23 7.51
N LEU A 799 12.56 32.15 8.77
CA LEU A 799 11.29 31.56 9.17
C LEU A 799 10.32 32.66 9.61
N PRO A 800 9.00 32.52 9.39
CA PRO A 800 8.02 33.45 9.93
C PRO A 800 8.03 33.39 11.46
N LYS A 801 8.14 34.54 12.12
CA LYS A 801 8.12 34.63 13.59
C LYS A 801 6.72 34.37 14.13
N ASP A 802 6.58 33.46 15.09
CA ASP A 802 5.32 33.22 15.78
C ASP A 802 4.80 34.48 16.48
N GLY A 803 3.53 34.82 16.23
CA GLY A 803 2.88 36.01 16.78
C GLY A 803 1.38 35.78 16.98
N SER A 804 0.78 36.44 17.98
CA SER A 804 -0.61 36.21 18.39
C SER A 804 -1.69 36.67 17.40
N ASN A 805 -1.31 37.17 16.22
CA ASN A 805 -2.17 37.87 15.28
C ASN A 805 -2.16 37.29 13.85
N TYR A 806 -1.60 36.10 13.61
CA TYR A 806 -1.65 35.45 12.29
C TYR A 806 -2.99 34.76 12.04
N PHE A 807 -3.53 34.93 10.84
CA PHE A 807 -4.70 34.22 10.34
C PHE A 807 -4.30 33.12 9.35
N GLN A 808 -5.16 32.13 9.16
CA GLN A 808 -4.93 31.05 8.19
C GLN A 808 -4.76 31.61 6.78
N GLY A 809 -3.54 31.47 6.24
CA GLY A 809 -3.15 31.95 4.92
C GLY A 809 -2.01 32.97 4.95
N ASP A 810 -1.58 33.47 6.12
CA ASP A 810 -0.50 34.45 6.25
C ASP A 810 0.91 33.84 6.15
N CYS A 811 1.06 32.55 6.46
CA CYS A 811 2.32 31.78 6.35
C CYS A 811 2.50 31.09 5.00
N GLY A 812 1.57 31.26 4.05
CA GLY A 812 1.78 31.01 2.62
C GLY A 812 0.79 30.04 1.98
N LYS A 813 0.32 30.42 0.78
CA LYS A 813 -0.62 29.67 -0.06
C LYS A 813 0.09 29.25 -1.35
N ILE A 814 0.58 28.03 -1.42
CA ILE A 814 1.56 27.63 -2.44
C ILE A 814 0.91 26.75 -3.51
N ALA A 815 1.14 27.06 -4.79
CA ALA A 815 0.69 26.24 -5.92
C ALA A 815 1.80 25.30 -6.41
N VAL A 816 1.50 24.01 -6.55
CA VAL A 816 2.34 23.02 -7.25
C VAL A 816 1.61 22.58 -8.51
N ILE A 817 2.19 22.85 -9.68
CA ILE A 817 1.63 22.53 -11.01
C ILE A 817 2.44 21.36 -11.59
N GLY A 818 1.82 20.19 -11.65
CA GLY A 818 2.48 18.95 -12.05
C GLY A 818 1.63 17.72 -11.72
N GLY A 819 2.16 16.53 -11.93
CA GLY A 819 1.38 15.30 -11.80
C GLY A 819 0.63 14.94 -13.07
N SER A 820 1.04 13.81 -13.63
CA SER A 820 0.51 13.16 -14.82
C SER A 820 0.13 11.72 -14.48
N LEU A 821 -0.41 10.98 -15.47
CA LEU A 821 -0.86 9.59 -15.31
C LEU A 821 0.22 8.68 -14.69
N GLU A 822 1.48 8.86 -15.07
CA GLU A 822 2.63 8.07 -14.59
C GLU A 822 3.27 8.66 -13.32
N TYR A 823 3.38 10.00 -13.23
CA TYR A 823 4.23 10.67 -12.23
C TYR A 823 3.41 11.37 -11.12
N THR A 824 2.65 10.59 -10.36
CA THR A 824 1.83 11.09 -9.24
C THR A 824 2.63 11.40 -7.96
N GLY A 825 3.78 10.74 -7.76
CA GLY A 825 4.60 10.89 -6.54
C GLY A 825 5.37 12.21 -6.44
N ALA A 826 5.89 12.71 -7.57
CA ALA A 826 6.68 13.94 -7.64
C ALA A 826 5.94 15.21 -7.13
N PRO A 827 4.71 15.55 -7.62
CA PRO A 827 3.99 16.71 -7.09
C PRO A 827 3.61 16.54 -5.62
N TYR A 828 3.40 15.30 -5.14
CA TYR A 828 3.17 15.02 -3.73
C TYR A 828 4.42 15.29 -2.87
N TYR A 829 5.62 14.91 -3.31
CA TYR A 829 6.84 15.18 -2.53
C TYR A 829 7.14 16.68 -2.43
N ALA A 830 6.92 17.45 -3.50
CA ALA A 830 6.99 18.91 -3.46
C ALA A 830 5.92 19.52 -2.53
N ALA A 831 4.66 19.10 -2.66
CA ALA A 831 3.56 19.60 -1.83
C ALA A 831 3.71 19.22 -0.34
N SER A 832 4.24 18.03 -0.05
CA SER A 832 4.47 17.56 1.32
C SER A 832 5.68 18.25 1.97
N SER A 833 6.72 18.62 1.22
CA SER A 833 7.84 19.40 1.79
C SER A 833 7.39 20.79 2.23
N ILE A 834 6.56 21.46 1.40
CA ILE A 834 5.89 22.73 1.72
C ILE A 834 5.03 22.61 2.99
N SER A 835 4.16 21.60 3.06
CA SER A 835 3.29 21.37 4.22
C SER A 835 4.08 21.10 5.50
N ARG A 836 5.13 20.27 5.43
CA ARG A 836 5.98 19.91 6.58
C ARG A 836 6.93 21.03 7.04
N LEU A 837 7.12 22.06 6.22
CA LEU A 837 7.84 23.28 6.57
C LEU A 837 6.97 24.30 7.33
N GLY A 838 5.64 24.27 7.18
CA GLY A 838 4.73 25.18 7.88
C GLY A 838 3.92 26.15 7.00
N ALA A 839 3.69 25.85 5.72
CA ALA A 839 2.74 26.62 4.90
C ALA A 839 1.27 26.33 5.28
N ASP A 840 0.40 27.34 5.15
CA ASP A 840 -1.01 27.25 5.56
C ASP A 840 -1.91 26.50 4.57
N LEU A 841 -1.70 26.70 3.26
CA LEU A 841 -2.55 26.15 2.21
C LEU A 841 -1.69 25.67 1.03
N ILE A 842 -1.83 24.40 0.66
CA ILE A 842 -1.06 23.80 -0.44
C ILE A 842 -2.03 23.37 -1.53
N HIS A 843 -1.88 23.94 -2.71
CA HIS A 843 -2.74 23.70 -3.87
C HIS A 843 -1.97 22.90 -4.91
N VAL A 844 -2.43 21.69 -5.24
CA VAL A 844 -1.81 20.87 -6.31
C VAL A 844 -2.71 20.90 -7.54
N PHE A 845 -2.20 21.37 -8.67
CA PHE A 845 -2.86 21.31 -9.97
C PHE A 845 -2.26 20.16 -10.78
N CYS A 846 -3.06 19.20 -11.20
CA CYS A 846 -2.61 17.99 -11.88
C CYS A 846 -3.61 17.49 -12.93
N THR A 847 -3.26 16.47 -13.71
CA THR A 847 -4.23 15.80 -14.59
C THR A 847 -5.38 15.19 -13.77
N PRO A 848 -6.60 15.08 -14.35
CA PRO A 848 -7.74 14.47 -13.67
C PRO A 848 -7.46 13.07 -13.13
N ASP A 849 -6.65 12.28 -13.84
CA ASP A 849 -6.30 10.90 -13.48
C ASP A 849 -5.29 10.82 -12.32
N ALA A 850 -4.39 11.81 -12.22
CA ALA A 850 -3.44 11.93 -11.10
C ALA A 850 -4.13 12.38 -9.80
N ALA A 851 -5.23 13.14 -9.90
CA ALA A 851 -5.85 13.80 -8.75
C ALA A 851 -6.36 12.84 -7.65
N PRO A 852 -7.02 11.70 -7.93
CA PRO A 852 -7.42 10.74 -6.90
C PRO A 852 -6.24 10.12 -6.16
N VAL A 853 -5.15 9.84 -6.88
CA VAL A 853 -3.94 9.23 -6.32
C VAL A 853 -3.24 10.21 -5.37
N ILE A 854 -3.04 11.46 -5.82
CA ILE A 854 -2.40 12.50 -4.99
C ILE A 854 -3.24 12.82 -3.75
N LYS A 855 -4.58 12.88 -3.87
CA LYS A 855 -5.51 13.00 -2.73
C LYS A 855 -5.44 11.82 -1.75
N GLY A 856 -5.10 10.63 -2.25
CA GLY A 856 -4.89 9.43 -1.43
C GLY A 856 -3.61 9.49 -0.58
N TYR A 857 -2.62 10.32 -0.95
CA TYR A 857 -1.36 10.43 -0.21
C TYR A 857 -1.43 11.39 0.99
N SER A 858 -2.20 12.48 0.92
CA SER A 858 -2.51 13.33 2.07
C SER A 858 -3.85 14.08 1.88
N PRO A 859 -4.71 14.12 2.91
CA PRO A 859 -5.94 14.91 2.90
C PRO A 859 -5.71 16.42 3.09
N ASP A 860 -4.51 16.83 3.51
CA ASP A 860 -4.15 18.22 3.80
C ASP A 860 -3.89 19.02 2.49
N LEU A 861 -3.72 18.32 1.37
CA LEU A 861 -3.45 18.90 0.06
C LEU A 861 -4.74 19.24 -0.69
N ILE A 862 -4.89 20.49 -1.10
CA ILE A 862 -6.03 20.94 -1.92
C ILE A 862 -5.74 20.62 -3.39
N VAL A 863 -6.04 19.39 -3.81
CA VAL A 863 -5.75 18.89 -5.17
C VAL A 863 -6.89 19.22 -6.16
N HIS A 864 -6.56 20.01 -7.19
CA HIS A 864 -7.43 20.46 -8.28
C HIS A 864 -7.21 19.60 -9.52
N PRO A 865 -8.22 18.82 -9.98
CA PRO A 865 -8.15 18.15 -11.26
C PRO A 865 -8.32 19.17 -12.39
N GLY A 866 -7.30 19.32 -13.24
CA GLY A 866 -7.30 20.25 -14.35
C GLY A 866 -5.89 20.73 -14.69
N MET A 867 -5.45 20.46 -15.92
CA MET A 867 -4.11 20.76 -16.41
C MET A 867 -4.16 21.65 -17.67
N SER A 868 -4.97 22.71 -17.61
CA SER A 868 -5.13 23.71 -18.68
C SER A 868 -5.18 25.13 -18.11
N ALA A 869 -4.81 26.13 -18.92
CA ALA A 869 -4.76 27.53 -18.49
C ALA A 869 -6.09 28.02 -17.90
N ALA A 870 -7.20 27.78 -18.60
CA ALA A 870 -8.56 28.09 -18.13
C ALA A 870 -8.93 27.45 -16.78
N SER A 871 -8.34 26.29 -16.44
CA SER A 871 -8.57 25.62 -15.15
C SER A 871 -7.69 26.13 -14.01
N ILE A 872 -6.51 26.67 -14.32
CA ILE A 872 -5.47 27.04 -13.35
C ILE A 872 -5.41 28.55 -13.12
N LEU A 873 -5.28 29.38 -14.16
CA LEU A 873 -5.09 30.83 -14.06
C LEU A 873 -6.11 31.54 -13.16
N PRO A 874 -7.44 31.23 -13.20
CA PRO A 874 -8.41 31.90 -12.33
C PRO A 874 -8.22 31.64 -10.83
N LYS A 875 -7.36 30.68 -10.46
CA LYS A 875 -7.07 30.27 -9.08
C LYS A 875 -5.70 30.76 -8.57
N LEU A 876 -4.85 31.31 -9.45
CA LEU A 876 -3.52 31.81 -9.12
C LEU A 876 -3.46 33.17 -8.39
N PRO A 877 -4.38 34.15 -8.59
CA PRO A 877 -4.36 35.47 -7.91
C PRO A 877 -4.46 35.48 -6.37
N ARG A 878 -4.45 34.30 -5.75
CA ARG A 878 -4.51 34.06 -4.31
C ARG A 878 -3.37 33.14 -3.85
N MET A 879 -2.40 32.85 -4.72
CA MET A 879 -1.24 32.00 -4.43
C MET A 879 -0.03 32.90 -4.21
N ASP A 880 0.73 32.62 -3.16
CA ASP A 880 1.87 33.40 -2.70
C ASP A 880 3.20 32.94 -3.34
N ALA A 881 3.23 31.71 -3.89
CA ALA A 881 4.29 31.19 -4.76
C ALA A 881 3.76 30.08 -5.68
N ILE A 882 4.46 29.85 -6.80
CA ILE A 882 4.12 28.83 -7.80
C ILE A 882 5.35 27.96 -8.09
N ILE A 883 5.19 26.64 -8.04
CA ILE A 883 6.18 25.64 -8.47
C ILE A 883 5.58 24.91 -9.68
N ILE A 884 6.33 24.76 -10.77
CA ILE A 884 5.92 23.95 -11.94
C ILE A 884 6.96 22.90 -12.31
N GLY A 885 6.48 21.73 -12.73
CA GLY A 885 7.31 20.68 -13.33
C GLY A 885 7.39 19.33 -12.60
N PRO A 886 7.25 19.21 -11.26
CA PRO A 886 7.24 17.93 -10.55
C PRO A 886 6.21 16.95 -11.13
N GLY A 887 6.68 15.94 -11.87
CA GLY A 887 5.85 14.93 -12.53
C GLY A 887 4.89 15.46 -13.60
N LEU A 888 5.15 16.66 -14.15
CA LEU A 888 4.30 17.30 -15.16
C LEU A 888 4.13 16.46 -16.44
N GLY A 889 5.15 15.66 -16.79
CA GLY A 889 5.19 14.93 -18.05
C GLY A 889 5.50 15.86 -19.23
N ARG A 890 5.59 15.28 -20.43
CA ARG A 890 6.09 15.96 -21.64
C ARG A 890 5.07 16.01 -22.79
N ASN A 891 3.79 16.05 -22.44
CA ASN A 891 2.73 16.14 -23.45
C ASN A 891 2.75 17.54 -24.10
N PRO A 892 2.92 17.66 -25.44
CA PRO A 892 2.96 18.96 -26.12
C PRO A 892 1.72 19.84 -25.89
N SER A 893 0.56 19.27 -25.55
CA SER A 893 -0.66 20.02 -25.23
C SER A 893 -0.54 20.90 -23.98
N LEU A 894 0.51 20.73 -23.17
CA LEU A 894 0.78 21.55 -21.98
C LEU A 894 1.49 22.86 -22.32
N TRP A 895 2.09 23.00 -23.51
CA TRP A 895 2.86 24.19 -23.86
C TRP A 895 2.07 25.51 -23.79
N PRO A 896 0.80 25.61 -24.28
CA PRO A 896 0.00 26.83 -24.13
C PRO A 896 -0.22 27.24 -22.66
N LEU A 897 -0.40 26.26 -21.76
CA LEU A 897 -0.49 26.53 -20.31
C LEU A 897 0.80 27.15 -19.77
N LEU A 898 1.97 26.69 -20.19
CA LEU A 898 3.25 27.27 -19.78
C LEU A 898 3.40 28.70 -20.32
N GLN A 899 3.02 28.96 -21.58
CA GLN A 899 3.08 30.30 -22.16
C GLN A 899 2.21 31.30 -21.40
N GLU A 900 0.95 30.96 -21.10
CA GLU A 900 0.07 31.83 -20.32
C GLU A 900 0.54 31.97 -18.86
N LEU A 901 1.11 30.91 -18.26
CA LEU A 901 1.67 30.96 -16.91
C LEU A 901 2.89 31.88 -16.82
N PHE A 902 3.81 31.85 -17.80
CA PHE A 902 4.96 32.74 -17.82
C PHE A 902 4.54 34.21 -17.97
N GLN A 903 3.53 34.50 -18.80
CA GLN A 903 2.95 35.84 -18.91
C GLN A 903 2.31 36.30 -17.59
N TYR A 904 1.59 35.40 -16.90
CA TYR A 904 0.99 35.67 -15.60
C TYR A 904 2.07 35.97 -14.53
N VAL A 905 3.08 35.11 -14.38
CA VAL A 905 4.17 35.28 -13.42
C VAL A 905 4.92 36.59 -13.67
N LYS A 906 5.26 36.90 -14.93
CA LYS A 906 5.94 38.16 -15.28
C LYS A 906 5.11 39.40 -14.95
N LYS A 907 3.77 39.31 -15.05
CA LYS A 907 2.86 40.43 -14.81
C LYS A 907 2.58 40.69 -13.34
N GLU A 908 2.46 39.63 -12.54
CA GLU A 908 2.08 39.72 -11.12
C GLU A 908 3.28 39.63 -10.16
N GLU A 909 4.50 39.41 -10.66
CA GLU A 909 5.75 39.25 -9.90
C GLU A 909 5.66 38.22 -8.74
N VAL A 910 4.95 37.11 -9.00
CA VAL A 910 4.82 36.00 -8.03
C VAL A 910 6.12 35.18 -7.99
N PRO A 911 6.63 34.78 -6.80
CA PRO A 911 7.73 33.81 -6.67
C PRO A 911 7.49 32.54 -7.50
N PHE A 912 8.44 32.17 -8.36
CA PHE A 912 8.25 31.09 -9.33
C PHE A 912 9.43 30.12 -9.38
N VAL A 913 9.16 28.82 -9.26
CA VAL A 913 10.18 27.77 -9.33
C VAL A 913 9.86 26.81 -10.47
N ILE A 914 10.84 26.54 -11.33
CA ILE A 914 10.73 25.58 -12.43
C ILE A 914 11.69 24.40 -12.14
N ASP A 915 11.16 23.18 -12.09
CA ASP A 915 11.94 21.94 -11.94
C ASP A 915 11.60 20.89 -13.00
N GLY A 916 12.42 19.84 -13.12
CA GLY A 916 12.12 18.61 -13.84
C GLY A 916 11.63 18.81 -15.28
N ASP A 917 10.44 18.32 -15.59
CA ASP A 917 9.86 18.44 -16.94
C ASP A 917 9.50 19.89 -17.31
N GLY A 918 9.30 20.79 -16.34
CA GLY A 918 9.18 22.22 -16.60
C GLY A 918 10.46 22.79 -17.23
N LEU A 919 11.63 22.38 -16.74
CA LEU A 919 12.92 22.75 -17.32
C LEU A 919 13.14 22.13 -18.71
N TRP A 920 12.56 20.95 -18.97
CA TRP A 920 12.57 20.36 -20.30
C TRP A 920 11.80 21.23 -21.31
N PHE A 921 10.57 21.64 -21.00
CA PHE A 921 9.82 22.57 -21.87
C PHE A 921 10.56 23.89 -22.11
N VAL A 922 11.23 24.44 -21.08
CA VAL A 922 12.08 25.64 -21.25
C VAL A 922 13.26 25.36 -22.20
N SER A 923 13.88 24.17 -22.16
CA SER A 923 14.99 23.81 -23.05
C SER A 923 14.57 23.54 -24.50
N GLU A 924 13.36 23.04 -24.76
CA GLU A 924 12.85 22.77 -26.11
C GLU A 924 12.25 24.01 -26.79
N HIS A 925 11.86 25.02 -26.02
CA HIS A 925 11.21 26.24 -26.50
C HIS A 925 11.92 27.50 -25.98
N ILE A 926 13.25 27.48 -26.00
CA ILE A 926 14.11 28.50 -25.37
C ILE A 926 13.91 29.88 -26.00
N GLU A 927 13.61 29.96 -27.30
CA GLU A 927 13.29 31.18 -28.03
C GLU A 927 11.96 31.83 -27.62
N HIS A 928 11.09 31.07 -26.95
CA HIS A 928 9.78 31.53 -26.46
C HIS A 928 9.75 31.81 -24.95
N PHE A 929 10.83 31.53 -24.22
CA PHE A 929 10.92 31.87 -22.80
C PHE A 929 11.07 33.39 -22.63
N PRO A 930 10.23 34.06 -21.82
CA PRO A 930 10.31 35.50 -21.64
C PRO A 930 11.53 35.90 -20.79
N ARG A 931 12.23 36.95 -21.22
CA ARG A 931 13.26 37.63 -20.40
C ARG A 931 12.63 38.47 -19.29
N GLN A 932 13.45 38.93 -18.33
CA GLN A 932 13.02 39.71 -17.15
C GLN A 932 12.02 38.94 -16.29
N MET A 933 12.33 37.67 -16.03
CA MET A 933 11.59 36.79 -15.14
C MET A 933 12.23 36.86 -13.74
N VAL A 934 12.32 38.08 -13.20
CA VAL A 934 13.13 38.43 -12.02
C VAL A 934 12.73 37.75 -10.71
N THR A 935 11.60 37.02 -10.70
CA THR A 935 11.07 36.27 -9.56
C THR A 935 11.30 34.76 -9.68
N THR A 936 11.99 34.34 -10.75
CA THR A 936 12.04 32.95 -11.21
C THR A 936 13.36 32.28 -10.87
N VAL A 937 13.28 31.09 -10.29
CA VAL A 937 14.41 30.18 -10.06
C VAL A 937 14.24 28.90 -10.87
N LEU A 938 15.22 28.61 -11.73
CA LEU A 938 15.36 27.31 -12.39
C LEU A 938 16.16 26.38 -11.47
N THR A 939 15.73 25.13 -11.31
CA THR A 939 16.38 24.17 -10.38
C THR A 939 17.11 22.99 -11.05
N PRO A 940 17.91 23.17 -12.11
CA PRO A 940 18.48 22.04 -12.86
C PRO A 940 19.47 21.18 -12.05
N ASN A 941 19.41 19.86 -12.23
CA ASN A 941 20.56 18.98 -12.04
C ASN A 941 21.55 19.10 -13.22
N ILE A 942 22.74 18.49 -13.14
CA ILE A 942 23.78 18.62 -14.18
C ILE A 942 23.34 18.21 -15.60
N VAL A 943 22.37 17.29 -15.75
CA VAL A 943 21.83 16.84 -17.05
C VAL A 943 20.74 17.79 -17.58
N GLU A 944 19.94 18.39 -16.71
CA GLU A 944 19.03 19.49 -17.05
C GLU A 944 19.81 20.75 -17.42
N PHE A 945 20.86 21.05 -16.66
CA PHE A 945 21.76 22.18 -16.88
C PHE A 945 22.48 22.07 -18.22
N SER A 946 23.06 20.90 -18.53
CA SER A 946 23.69 20.65 -19.84
C SER A 946 22.72 20.84 -21.02
N ARG A 947 21.43 20.50 -20.86
CA ARG A 947 20.41 20.74 -21.89
C ARG A 947 20.09 22.23 -22.04
N LEU A 948 19.93 22.94 -20.94
CA LEU A 948 19.71 24.41 -20.95
C LEU A 948 20.90 25.17 -21.55
N CYS A 949 22.15 24.80 -21.22
CA CYS A 949 23.35 25.38 -21.82
C CYS A 949 23.42 25.10 -23.33
N LYS A 950 23.10 23.87 -23.78
CA LYS A 950 23.04 23.56 -25.20
C LYS A 950 22.01 24.42 -25.94
N SER A 951 20.79 24.54 -25.41
CA SER A 951 19.73 25.34 -26.06
C SER A 951 19.98 26.86 -26.01
N ALA A 952 20.45 27.40 -24.87
CA ALA A 952 20.53 28.85 -24.66
C ALA A 952 21.90 29.47 -25.03
N LEU A 953 22.99 28.69 -24.91
CA LEU A 953 24.37 29.14 -25.14
C LEU A 953 25.04 28.43 -26.34
N GLY A 954 24.54 27.26 -26.77
CA GLY A 954 25.15 26.44 -27.81
C GLY A 954 26.23 25.47 -27.30
N GLU A 955 26.39 25.34 -25.98
CA GLU A 955 27.47 24.54 -25.37
C GLU A 955 27.06 23.07 -25.21
N GLU A 956 27.67 22.17 -26.00
CA GLU A 956 27.26 20.76 -26.04
C GLU A 956 27.96 19.84 -25.02
N ASP A 957 29.15 20.20 -24.55
CA ASP A 957 30.06 19.29 -23.83
C ASP A 957 30.09 19.44 -22.30
N VAL A 958 29.10 20.12 -21.73
CA VAL A 958 29.01 20.47 -20.29
C VAL A 958 29.20 19.27 -19.36
N LEU A 959 28.68 18.08 -19.72
CA LEU A 959 28.84 16.87 -18.90
C LEU A 959 30.28 16.33 -18.79
N LYS A 960 31.19 16.75 -19.69
CA LYS A 960 32.62 16.39 -19.65
C LYS A 960 33.44 17.34 -18.76
N ILE A 961 32.90 18.50 -18.40
CA ILE A 961 33.59 19.52 -17.61
C ILE A 961 33.74 19.03 -16.17
N LYS A 962 34.99 18.78 -15.76
CA LYS A 962 35.34 18.42 -14.37
C LYS A 962 35.71 19.61 -13.49
N ASN A 963 35.88 20.80 -14.09
CA ASN A 963 36.28 22.00 -13.38
C ASN A 963 35.06 22.76 -12.85
N ASN A 964 34.85 22.74 -11.53
CA ASN A 964 33.74 23.44 -10.86
C ASN A 964 33.69 24.95 -11.16
N SER A 965 34.83 25.60 -11.40
CA SER A 965 34.88 27.02 -11.76
C SER A 965 34.35 27.29 -13.17
N GLN A 966 34.56 26.36 -14.10
CA GLN A 966 34.02 26.46 -15.47
C GLN A 966 32.49 26.21 -15.48
N ILE A 967 32.00 25.29 -14.64
CA ILE A 967 30.56 25.09 -14.45
C ILE A 967 29.92 26.34 -13.80
N GLN A 968 30.59 26.95 -12.81
CA GLN A 968 30.15 28.23 -12.21
C GLN A 968 30.08 29.36 -13.24
N HIS A 969 31.07 29.47 -14.14
CA HIS A 969 31.06 30.44 -15.23
C HIS A 969 29.86 30.22 -16.17
N LEU A 970 29.64 28.99 -16.64
CA LEU A 970 28.49 28.64 -17.48
C LEU A 970 27.16 28.90 -16.79
N ALA A 971 27.06 28.71 -15.48
CA ALA A 971 25.84 28.98 -14.71
C ALA A 971 25.55 30.49 -14.62
N ALA A 972 26.58 31.32 -14.43
CA ALA A 972 26.45 32.78 -14.46
C ALA A 972 26.12 33.31 -15.87
N GLU A 973 26.69 32.69 -16.90
CA GLU A 973 26.37 33.04 -18.29
C GLU A 973 24.94 32.66 -18.66
N LEU A 974 24.50 31.44 -18.30
CA LEU A 974 23.11 30.99 -18.49
C LEU A 974 22.12 31.88 -17.73
N SER A 975 22.41 32.18 -16.46
CA SER A 975 21.59 33.06 -15.61
C SER A 975 21.41 34.45 -16.25
N ARG A 976 22.51 35.06 -16.72
CA ARG A 976 22.50 36.36 -17.40
C ARG A 976 21.82 36.32 -18.77
N LYS A 977 21.96 35.22 -19.52
CA LYS A 977 21.34 35.02 -20.84
C LYS A 977 19.81 34.90 -20.75
N MET A 978 19.35 34.16 -19.73
CA MET A 978 17.94 33.85 -19.48
C MET A 978 17.24 34.90 -18.60
N ASP A 979 18.01 35.71 -17.87
CA ASP A 979 17.54 36.74 -16.94
C ASP A 979 16.67 36.15 -15.81
N VAL A 980 17.19 35.05 -15.22
CA VAL A 980 16.60 34.26 -14.13
C VAL A 980 17.69 33.68 -13.22
N THR A 981 17.34 33.35 -11.97
CA THR A 981 18.27 32.68 -11.04
C THR A 981 18.39 31.18 -11.38
N ILE A 982 19.61 30.65 -11.32
CA ILE A 982 19.91 29.23 -11.48
C ILE A 982 20.29 28.63 -10.12
N TYR A 983 19.45 27.75 -9.60
CA TYR A 983 19.78 26.81 -8.52
C TYR A 983 20.30 25.52 -9.15
N MET A 984 21.62 25.30 -9.14
CA MET A 984 22.23 24.09 -9.71
C MET A 984 22.38 23.01 -8.63
N LYS A 985 21.65 21.90 -8.79
CA LYS A 985 21.65 20.74 -7.86
C LYS A 985 22.90 19.89 -8.09
N GLY A 986 23.77 19.74 -7.08
CA GLY A 986 25.11 19.18 -7.26
C GLY A 986 25.67 18.37 -6.08
N GLU A 987 26.98 18.15 -6.08
CA GLU A 987 27.72 17.73 -4.88
C GLU A 987 27.78 18.90 -3.88
N VAL A 988 28.14 20.07 -4.39
CA VAL A 988 27.86 21.40 -3.81
C VAL A 988 26.68 21.99 -4.59
N ASP A 989 25.68 22.55 -3.91
CA ASP A 989 24.62 23.29 -4.58
C ASP A 989 25.06 24.74 -4.82
N LEU A 990 24.74 25.28 -5.98
CA LEU A 990 25.09 26.64 -6.38
C LEU A 990 23.82 27.44 -6.63
N VAL A 991 23.76 28.67 -6.11
CA VAL A 991 22.69 29.64 -6.40
C VAL A 991 23.34 30.81 -7.12
N VAL A 992 23.01 30.97 -8.40
CA VAL A 992 23.62 31.98 -9.29
C VAL A 992 22.53 32.91 -9.82
N THR A 993 22.67 34.20 -9.55
CA THR A 993 21.71 35.25 -9.91
C THR A 993 22.13 36.01 -11.19
N PRO A 994 21.20 36.70 -11.88
CA PRO A 994 21.50 37.38 -13.15
C PRO A 994 22.59 38.46 -13.06
N ASN A 995 22.76 39.08 -11.89
CA ASN A 995 23.83 40.06 -11.62
C ASN A 995 25.21 39.42 -11.43
N GLY A 996 25.30 38.08 -11.38
CA GLY A 996 26.56 37.34 -11.29
C GLY A 996 26.99 36.95 -9.87
N GLU A 997 26.17 37.21 -8.84
CA GLU A 997 26.45 36.72 -7.49
C GLU A 997 26.28 35.19 -7.40
N VAL A 998 27.16 34.55 -6.62
CA VAL A 998 27.23 33.09 -6.49
C VAL A 998 27.27 32.70 -5.02
N SER A 999 26.18 32.14 -4.51
CA SER A 999 26.13 31.52 -3.19
C SER A 999 26.34 30.00 -3.31
N LYS A 1000 27.02 29.40 -2.33
CA LYS A 1000 27.43 27.98 -2.35
C LYS A 1000 26.99 27.28 -1.07
N CYS A 1001 26.32 26.13 -1.20
CA CYS A 1001 26.00 25.28 -0.05
C CYS A 1001 26.79 23.97 -0.11
N SER A 1002 27.78 23.86 0.77
CA SER A 1002 28.68 22.71 0.95
C SER A 1002 28.26 21.80 2.12
N THR A 1003 27.08 22.01 2.71
CA THR A 1003 26.57 21.15 3.81
C THR A 1003 26.54 19.68 3.39
N ASP A 1004 27.06 18.79 4.24
CA ASP A 1004 27.07 17.35 3.99
C ASP A 1004 25.66 16.83 3.65
N SER A 1005 25.58 16.14 2.51
CA SER A 1005 24.35 15.51 2.04
C SER A 1005 24.38 14.00 2.30
N SER A 1006 23.26 13.31 2.06
CA SER A 1006 23.20 11.85 2.14
C SER A 1006 24.05 11.18 1.06
N LEU A 1007 24.82 10.16 1.46
CA LEU A 1007 25.50 9.24 0.52
C LEU A 1007 24.50 8.41 -0.33
N ARG A 1008 23.20 8.46 0.00
CA ARG A 1008 22.10 7.98 -0.83
C ARG A 1008 21.38 9.15 -1.47
N ARG A 1009 21.29 9.15 -2.80
CA ARG A 1009 20.26 9.89 -3.54
C ARG A 1009 19.01 9.00 -3.67
N CYS A 1010 17.84 9.53 -3.31
CA CYS A 1010 16.54 8.87 -3.49
C CYS A 1010 15.69 9.59 -4.53
N GLY A 1011 14.90 8.82 -5.30
CA GLY A 1011 13.97 9.39 -6.29
C GLY A 1011 12.92 10.23 -5.59
N GLY A 1012 12.86 11.52 -5.91
CA GLY A 1012 12.00 12.51 -5.26
C GLY A 1012 12.72 13.57 -4.42
N GLN A 1013 14.04 13.45 -4.20
CA GLN A 1013 14.80 14.45 -3.44
C GLN A 1013 14.81 15.83 -4.12
N GLY A 1014 14.78 15.88 -5.47
CA GLY A 1014 14.65 17.12 -6.24
C GLY A 1014 13.29 17.80 -6.06
N ASP A 1015 12.20 17.03 -6.06
CA ASP A 1015 10.85 17.55 -5.84
C ASP A 1015 10.73 18.21 -4.46
N VAL A 1016 11.34 17.61 -3.43
CA VAL A 1016 11.42 18.19 -2.08
C VAL A 1016 12.10 19.56 -2.13
N THR A 1017 13.27 19.67 -2.81
CA THR A 1017 14.01 20.93 -3.00
C THR A 1017 13.19 21.99 -3.73
N ALA A 1018 12.46 21.62 -4.80
CA ALA A 1018 11.61 22.54 -5.54
C ALA A 1018 10.47 23.10 -4.67
N GLY A 1019 9.81 22.23 -3.89
CA GLY A 1019 8.79 22.62 -2.94
C GLY A 1019 9.31 23.54 -1.82
N SER A 1020 10.39 23.15 -1.15
CA SER A 1020 10.95 23.95 -0.05
C SER A 1020 11.49 25.30 -0.54
N LEU A 1021 12.09 25.34 -1.74
CA LEU A 1021 12.60 26.57 -2.34
C LEU A 1021 11.46 27.56 -2.63
N GLY A 1022 10.32 27.10 -3.17
CA GLY A 1022 9.19 27.97 -3.47
C GLY A 1022 8.60 28.65 -2.22
N LEU A 1023 8.51 27.91 -1.10
CA LEU A 1023 8.03 28.46 0.17
C LEU A 1023 9.05 29.42 0.80
N PHE A 1024 10.34 29.05 0.86
CA PHE A 1024 11.37 29.94 1.37
C PHE A 1024 11.50 31.22 0.53
N LEU A 1025 11.30 31.16 -0.79
CA LEU A 1025 11.38 32.34 -1.66
C LEU A 1025 10.26 33.34 -1.35
N PHE A 1026 9.05 32.85 -1.05
CA PHE A 1026 7.97 33.70 -0.54
C PHE A 1026 8.32 34.34 0.82
N TRP A 1027 8.78 33.56 1.80
CA TRP A 1027 9.13 34.09 3.12
C TRP A 1027 10.29 35.10 3.05
N ALA A 1028 11.37 34.76 2.35
CA ALA A 1028 12.51 35.65 2.16
C ALA A 1028 12.12 36.93 1.40
N LYS A 1029 11.18 36.89 0.44
CA LYS A 1029 10.68 38.10 -0.22
C LYS A 1029 9.79 38.97 0.68
N LYS A 1030 9.10 38.36 1.65
CA LYS A 1030 8.26 39.04 2.66
C LYS A 1030 9.08 39.77 3.73
N ASN A 1031 10.35 39.40 3.92
CA ASN A 1031 11.25 40.05 4.88
C ASN A 1031 11.54 41.51 4.50
N PRO A 1032 11.29 42.50 5.39
CA PRO A 1032 11.57 43.91 5.12
C PRO A 1032 13.06 44.15 4.89
N GLY A 1033 13.40 44.66 3.70
CA GLY A 1033 14.78 44.93 3.28
C GLY A 1033 15.31 44.01 2.17
N ASN A 1034 14.67 42.86 1.94
CA ASN A 1034 15.10 41.93 0.88
C ASN A 1034 14.58 42.35 -0.50
N ASP A 1035 15.50 42.61 -1.42
CA ASP A 1035 15.25 42.61 -2.86
C ASP A 1035 15.13 41.17 -3.40
N TRP A 1036 14.89 41.01 -4.71
CA TRP A 1036 14.80 39.68 -5.32
C TRP A 1036 16.13 38.92 -5.25
N THR A 1037 17.27 39.61 -5.41
CA THR A 1037 18.62 39.00 -5.32
C THR A 1037 18.85 38.37 -3.95
N SER A 1038 18.64 39.15 -2.89
CA SER A 1038 18.77 38.70 -1.50
C SER A 1038 17.81 37.57 -1.18
N ALA A 1039 16.55 37.68 -1.62
CA ALA A 1039 15.54 36.65 -1.40
C ALA A 1039 15.90 35.31 -2.10
N HIS A 1040 16.48 35.35 -3.31
CA HIS A 1040 16.97 34.16 -3.99
C HIS A 1040 18.13 33.48 -3.24
N HIS A 1041 19.09 34.25 -2.74
CA HIS A 1041 20.22 33.69 -1.98
C HIS A 1041 19.76 33.09 -0.65
N GLU A 1042 18.96 33.81 0.13
CA GLU A 1042 18.41 33.34 1.41
C GLU A 1042 17.58 32.06 1.22
N ALA A 1043 16.65 32.06 0.26
CA ALA A 1043 15.80 30.91 -0.01
C ALA A 1043 16.56 29.70 -0.57
N GLY A 1044 17.53 29.95 -1.45
CA GLY A 1044 18.38 28.92 -2.02
C GLY A 1044 19.24 28.23 -0.96
N ILE A 1045 19.95 28.99 -0.13
CA ILE A 1045 20.76 28.43 0.95
C ILE A 1045 19.89 27.71 2.00
N SER A 1046 18.74 28.30 2.39
CA SER A 1046 17.81 27.68 3.34
C SER A 1046 17.25 26.34 2.83
N SER A 1047 16.80 26.29 1.58
CA SER A 1047 16.29 25.07 0.94
C SER A 1047 17.39 24.00 0.81
N SER A 1048 18.59 24.41 0.40
CA SER A 1048 19.74 23.51 0.28
C SER A 1048 20.12 22.89 1.62
N TRP A 1049 20.31 23.72 2.65
CA TRP A 1049 20.66 23.29 4.00
C TRP A 1049 19.62 22.32 4.58
N LEU A 1050 18.34 22.64 4.41
CA LEU A 1050 17.23 21.81 4.89
C LEU A 1050 17.27 20.43 4.24
N VAL A 1051 17.27 20.35 2.90
CA VAL A 1051 17.17 19.07 2.19
C VAL A 1051 18.43 18.22 2.36
N ARG A 1052 19.61 18.85 2.40
CA ARG A 1052 20.88 18.15 2.67
C ARG A 1052 20.94 17.60 4.09
N THR A 1053 20.57 18.40 5.09
CA THR A 1053 20.58 17.97 6.49
C THR A 1053 19.48 16.94 6.79
N ALA A 1054 18.28 17.09 6.22
CA ALA A 1054 17.21 16.10 6.30
C ALA A 1054 17.64 14.78 5.64
N GLY A 1055 18.26 14.87 4.46
CA GLY A 1055 18.83 13.73 3.77
C GLY A 1055 19.88 13.01 4.61
N ARG A 1056 20.88 13.73 5.14
CA ARG A 1056 21.92 13.18 6.02
C ARG A 1056 21.32 12.48 7.24
N ARG A 1057 20.41 13.12 7.98
CA ARG A 1057 19.75 12.51 9.16
C ARG A 1057 18.92 11.28 8.82
N ALA A 1058 18.20 11.29 7.70
CA ALA A 1058 17.46 10.13 7.23
C ALA A 1058 18.41 8.99 6.80
N PHE A 1059 19.55 9.32 6.19
CA PHE A 1059 20.58 8.36 5.82
C PHE A 1059 21.30 7.76 7.04
N GLU A 1060 21.59 8.54 8.08
CA GLU A 1060 22.14 8.04 9.34
C GLU A 1060 21.19 7.03 10.03
N LYS A 1061 19.87 7.25 9.92
CA LYS A 1061 18.83 6.39 10.52
C LYS A 1061 18.49 5.15 9.71
N HIS A 1062 18.47 5.26 8.37
CA HIS A 1062 17.95 4.21 7.48
C HIS A 1062 19.00 3.65 6.51
N GLY A 1063 20.20 4.23 6.48
CA GLY A 1063 21.31 3.81 5.63
C GLY A 1063 20.89 3.68 4.16
N ARG A 1064 21.23 2.53 3.55
CA ARG A 1064 20.91 2.25 2.15
C ARG A 1064 19.41 2.22 1.86
N SER A 1065 18.52 1.96 2.83
CA SER A 1065 17.06 1.86 2.62
C SER A 1065 16.33 3.21 2.63
N MET A 1066 17.04 4.32 2.93
CA MET A 1066 16.50 5.68 2.89
C MET A 1066 15.73 5.96 1.57
N ASN A 1067 14.52 6.50 1.74
CA ASN A 1067 13.64 6.96 0.67
C ASN A 1067 13.12 8.39 0.96
N THR A 1068 12.40 8.98 0.00
CA THR A 1068 11.95 10.38 0.09
C THR A 1068 10.95 10.65 1.23
N PRO A 1069 9.96 9.77 1.53
CA PRO A 1069 9.18 9.87 2.77
C PRO A 1069 10.02 9.96 4.05
N MET A 1070 11.08 9.15 4.19
CA MET A 1070 11.98 9.20 5.36
C MET A 1070 12.75 10.53 5.46
N LEU A 1071 13.08 11.16 4.32
CA LEU A 1071 13.67 12.51 4.29
C LEU A 1071 12.64 13.55 4.76
N LEU A 1072 11.41 13.49 4.23
CA LEU A 1072 10.31 14.37 4.64
C LEU A 1072 10.00 14.27 6.15
N ASP A 1073 10.15 13.11 6.76
CA ASP A 1073 9.96 12.91 8.20
C ASP A 1073 11.02 13.61 9.07
N GLU A 1074 12.14 14.08 8.51
CA GLU A 1074 13.15 14.86 9.23
C GLU A 1074 12.93 16.39 9.15
N ILE A 1075 12.14 16.88 8.19
CA ILE A 1075 11.89 18.32 8.00
C ILE A 1075 11.29 18.99 9.26
N PRO A 1076 10.18 18.51 9.87
CA PRO A 1076 9.60 19.17 11.05
C PRO A 1076 10.53 19.15 12.29
N LYS A 1077 11.47 18.20 12.33
CA LYS A 1077 12.47 18.09 13.41
C LYS A 1077 13.55 19.16 13.23
N LEU A 1078 13.93 19.45 11.99
CA LEU A 1078 14.92 20.49 11.67
C LEU A 1078 14.38 21.90 11.88
N VAL A 1079 13.12 22.16 11.52
CA VAL A 1079 12.44 23.44 11.83
C VAL A 1079 12.48 23.71 13.34
N ARG A 1080 12.04 22.74 14.15
CA ARG A 1080 12.10 22.82 15.62
C ARG A 1080 13.50 23.02 16.17
N ASP A 1081 14.51 22.37 15.59
CA ASP A 1081 15.91 22.52 16.02
C ASP A 1081 16.45 23.95 15.77
N VAL A 1082 15.95 24.66 14.75
CA VAL A 1082 16.28 26.08 14.50
C VAL A 1082 15.58 26.97 15.54
N GLU A 1083 14.26 26.85 15.68
CA GLU A 1083 13.45 27.58 16.68
C GLU A 1083 14.01 27.43 18.11
N THR A 1084 14.42 26.21 18.48
CA THR A 1084 14.93 25.90 19.83
C THR A 1084 16.33 26.47 20.09
N ARG A 1085 17.13 26.73 19.04
CA ARG A 1085 18.44 27.39 19.18
C ARG A 1085 18.24 28.86 19.53
N GLU A 1086 17.33 29.54 18.84
CA GLU A 1086 17.00 30.94 19.12
C GLU A 1086 16.51 31.16 20.55
N MET A 1087 15.61 30.31 21.07
CA MET A 1087 15.14 30.48 22.44
C MET A 1087 16.28 30.47 23.47
N LYS A 1088 17.40 29.78 23.19
CA LYS A 1088 18.59 29.78 24.06
C LYS A 1088 19.43 31.04 23.89
N ASP A 1089 19.59 31.54 22.66
CA ASP A 1089 20.36 32.75 22.37
C ASP A 1089 19.63 34.03 22.84
N ILE A 1090 18.29 34.05 22.78
CA ILE A 1090 17.42 35.09 23.34
C ILE A 1090 17.51 35.09 24.88
N VAL A 1091 17.39 33.92 25.52
CA VAL A 1091 17.52 33.80 26.99
C VAL A 1091 18.93 34.19 27.48
N HIS A 1092 19.98 33.93 26.70
CA HIS A 1092 21.33 34.38 27.06
C HIS A 1092 21.54 35.89 26.87
N THR A 1093 20.90 36.54 25.90
CA THR A 1093 21.06 37.98 25.69
C THR A 1093 20.30 38.82 26.74
N ASP A 1094 19.11 38.41 27.17
CA ASP A 1094 18.37 39.11 28.25
C ASP A 1094 19.04 38.97 29.63
N SER A 1095 19.86 37.93 29.86
CA SER A 1095 20.64 37.77 31.09
C SER A 1095 21.73 38.84 31.33
N SER A 1096 21.85 39.82 30.43
CA SER A 1096 22.74 40.98 30.55
C SER A 1096 22.05 42.27 31.01
N LYS A 1097 20.75 42.24 31.34
CA LYS A 1097 19.96 43.44 31.70
C LYS A 1097 19.17 43.37 33.02
N HIS A 1098 19.38 42.36 33.86
CA HIS A 1098 18.88 42.30 35.24
C HIS A 1098 19.98 41.84 36.21
#